data_AF-A0A202B6E4-F1
#
_entry.id   AF-A0A202B6E4-F1
#
_cell.length_a   1.000
_cell.length_b   1.000
_cell.length_c   1.000
_cell.angle_alpha   90.00
_cell.angle_beta   90.00
_cell.angle_gamma   90.00
#
_symmetry.space_group_name_H-M   'P 1'
#
loop_
_entity.id
_entity.type
_entity.pdbx_description
1 polymer ?
#
loop_
_entity_poly.entity_id
_entity_poly.type
_entity_poly.pdbx_seq_one_letter_code
_entity_poly.pdbx_strand_id
1 'polypeptide(L)'
;MQFESFAHQQSALRDAITAAYRRDERECVQALLPQAAMSPEQVASVQDLARRLVTEVRRERTRSSGVDALMHEFSLDSSEGIALMCLAEALLRIPDRETADKLIRDKISRGDWKAHLGNSSSLFVNAAAWGLLVTGKLVSSHSANGLSAAMTRLIAKGGEPLIRKGVDMAMRMLGKQFVTGETIEEALANGREREARGYRFSYDMLGEAAMTEADAQRYLKDYVTAIHAIGKESNGRGIYDGPGISVKLSAIHPRYARLKHERMMTELLPRLKALFLLAKQYNIGLNIDAEEADRLEISMDLVEALANDADLNGYEGIGIVVQAYQKRCPFVIDFLIDLARRTGHRFMVRLVKGAYWDAEIKRAQVDGLPGYPVYTRKVYTDVSYLACAKKLLAAQDAIYPQFATHNAYSLSAIYNLAAGKDYEFQCLHGMGETLYDQVVGKDKLGKACRIYAPVGSHETLLAYLVRRLLENGANSSFVNRIVDENVSIDELVTDPVAEAAGFSGMPHSKIPLPEALYGEGRRNSKGLDLSSEHVLATLQLGLQASEQQRWAAFPMLGDGDVTDGELQEVRNPADHSDVVGKVIEASAADVERALALSAGIAAAWAATPVAERAASIRRMADLMEAHMPALMGLAVREAGKTLNNAIAEVREAVDFCRYYAAQIVSEFDNASHQPLGPVVCISPWNFPLAIFIGEVVASLAAGNTVLAKPAEQTSLIAAYAVRLLHEAGIPRAALQFLPGRGEVVGAALTGDARIQGVIFTGSTEVAQIINRTLAKRHDDPVLVAETGGMNAMIVDSSALPEQVVTDVLSSAFDSAGQRCSALRVLYLQNDIADKVIAMIKGAMDELTVGNPAKLTTDVGPVIDAEAQAGLLAHIARMKNSARAMHQTKLSAACEQGTFVAPTLFEIDNLSELKREVFGPVLHVLRYAASDLDKVVAEINATGYGLTHGIHSRIDETIADICGKIKVGNIYVNRNIVGAVVGVQPFGGEGKSGTGPKAGGPYYLYRLTRAAWQPKLAAVPAAADLSALDALAAAAKAQGLALDGAIAATRKESPLTHSVALPGPTGENNLLSFAGRGRIGCVADDALALAEQLAAAFAAGNRAVLADNELGRKFASALNGHVSLAADVLEADVDAVLYAGAKAEEARRELAARDGALVPLILRGENGYNVHRLVVERALSVNTTAAGGNASLMSMTE
;
A
#
# COMPACT_ATOMS: atom_id res chain seq x y z
N MET A 1 -1.49 -14.27 32.49
CA MET A 1 -0.99 -13.22 31.59
C MET A 1 -1.09 -13.77 30.19
N GLN A 2 -1.87 -13.11 29.34
CA GLN A 2 -2.14 -13.51 27.95
C GLN A 2 -1.08 -12.95 26.99
N PHE A 3 -0.58 -11.74 27.24
CA PHE A 3 0.54 -11.14 26.53
C PHE A 3 1.88 -11.68 27.07
N GLU A 4 2.43 -12.63 26.32
CA GLU A 4 3.76 -13.20 26.55
C GLU A 4 4.86 -12.14 26.39
N SER A 5 6.02 -12.37 27.00
CA SER A 5 7.19 -11.50 26.78
C SER A 5 7.72 -11.73 25.36
N PHE A 6 7.79 -10.66 24.56
CA PHE A 6 8.30 -10.72 23.19
C PHE A 6 9.47 -9.75 22.92
N ALA A 7 9.77 -8.84 23.85
CA ALA A 7 10.98 -8.03 23.81
C ALA A 7 12.20 -8.83 24.31
N HIS A 8 13.33 -8.68 23.65
CA HIS A 8 14.57 -9.38 23.99
C HIS A 8 15.54 -8.46 24.73
N GLN A 9 16.26 -9.00 25.72
CA GLN A 9 17.36 -8.27 26.35
C GLN A 9 18.46 -7.99 25.34
N GLN A 10 18.85 -6.72 25.22
CA GLN A 10 19.89 -6.26 24.30
C GLN A 10 21.19 -5.98 25.06
N SER A 11 22.33 -6.31 24.46
CA SER A 11 23.63 -5.81 24.92
C SER A 11 23.72 -4.29 24.70
N ALA A 12 24.66 -3.60 25.36
CA ALA A 12 24.80 -2.15 25.22
C ALA A 12 25.06 -1.69 23.77
N LEU A 13 25.79 -2.48 22.96
CA LEU A 13 26.03 -2.17 21.55
C LEU A 13 24.79 -2.40 20.69
N ARG A 14 24.01 -3.44 20.99
CA ARG A 14 22.72 -3.70 20.33
C ARG A 14 21.69 -2.63 20.67
N ASP A 15 21.63 -2.22 21.94
CA ASP A 15 20.79 -1.11 22.40
C ASP A 15 21.12 0.20 21.67
N ALA A 16 22.41 0.50 21.45
CA ALA A 16 22.83 1.67 20.68
C ALA A 16 22.39 1.62 19.21
N ILE A 17 22.34 0.43 18.60
CA ILE A 17 21.79 0.23 17.25
C ILE A 17 20.29 0.56 17.25
N THR A 18 19.52 -0.04 18.17
CA THR A 18 18.06 0.21 18.27
C THR A 18 17.77 1.69 18.56
N ALA A 19 18.56 2.33 19.44
CA ALA A 19 18.44 3.76 19.77
C ALA A 19 18.74 4.70 18.59
N ALA A 20 19.42 4.22 17.55
CA ALA A 20 19.75 4.99 16.36
C ALA A 20 18.76 4.75 15.20
N TYR A 21 17.78 3.85 15.37
CA TYR A 21 16.89 3.41 14.29
C TYR A 21 16.24 4.59 13.57
N ARG A 22 15.49 5.42 14.27
CA ARG A 22 14.78 6.58 13.68
C ARG A 22 15.18 7.89 14.37
N ARG A 23 16.45 7.98 14.82
CA ARG A 23 16.99 9.18 15.46
C ARG A 23 16.82 10.40 14.56
N ASP A 24 16.70 11.58 15.17
CA ASP A 24 16.63 12.84 14.45
C ASP A 24 17.80 12.96 13.45
N GLU A 25 17.47 13.33 12.21
CA GLU A 25 18.45 13.35 11.12
C GLU A 25 19.52 14.43 11.34
N ARG A 26 19.13 15.57 11.90
CA ARG A 26 20.06 16.67 12.17
C ARG A 26 21.08 16.27 13.23
N GLU A 27 20.62 15.64 14.31
CA GLU A 27 21.51 15.06 15.33
C GLU A 27 22.49 14.05 14.73
N CYS A 28 22.00 13.14 13.89
CA CYS A 28 22.83 12.13 13.24
C CYS A 28 23.92 12.77 12.35
N VAL A 29 23.53 13.70 11.49
CA VAL A 29 24.46 14.34 10.53
C VAL A 29 25.49 15.19 11.26
N GLN A 30 25.07 15.98 12.25
CA GLN A 30 25.99 16.81 13.04
C GLN A 30 27.03 15.97 13.80
N ALA A 31 26.65 14.80 14.29
CA ALA A 31 27.58 13.87 14.90
C ALA A 31 28.56 13.25 13.89
N LEU A 32 28.14 13.05 12.64
CA LEU A 32 28.95 12.41 11.58
C LEU A 32 29.90 13.37 10.86
N LEU A 33 29.55 14.64 10.69
CA LEU A 33 30.39 15.64 10.02
C LEU A 33 31.84 15.66 10.53
N PRO A 34 32.12 15.79 11.85
CA PRO A 34 33.50 15.77 12.34
C PRO A 34 34.19 14.42 12.17
N GLN A 35 33.43 13.31 12.17
CA GLN A 35 33.98 11.97 11.94
C GLN A 35 34.40 11.78 10.47
N ALA A 36 33.61 12.33 9.54
CA ALA A 36 33.86 12.29 8.10
C ALA A 36 34.93 13.31 7.63
N ALA A 37 35.13 14.42 8.35
CA ALA A 37 36.02 15.51 7.98
C ALA A 37 37.49 15.08 7.71
N MET A 38 38.07 15.61 6.64
CA MET A 38 39.47 15.40 6.25
C MET A 38 40.21 16.74 6.31
N SER A 39 41.55 16.72 6.42
CA SER A 39 42.33 17.96 6.36
C SER A 39 42.21 18.61 4.96
N PRO A 40 42.40 19.93 4.82
CA PRO A 40 42.37 20.60 3.52
C PRO A 40 43.32 19.97 2.48
N GLU A 41 44.51 19.51 2.91
CA GLU A 41 45.49 18.84 2.05
C GLU A 41 44.99 17.46 1.59
N GLN A 42 44.32 16.73 2.48
CA GLN A 42 43.69 15.46 2.13
C GLN A 42 42.55 15.68 1.15
N VAL A 43 41.68 16.67 1.40
CA VAL A 43 40.57 17.01 0.48
C VAL A 43 41.10 17.37 -0.90
N ALA A 44 42.13 18.21 -0.99
CA ALA A 44 42.76 18.55 -2.28
C ALA A 44 43.29 17.31 -3.01
N SER A 45 44.00 16.43 -2.29
CA SER A 45 44.52 15.16 -2.86
C SER A 45 43.41 14.22 -3.35
N VAL A 46 42.29 14.18 -2.62
CA VAL A 46 41.10 13.42 -3.00
C VAL A 46 40.45 14.00 -4.25
N GLN A 47 40.29 15.31 -4.31
CA GLN A 47 39.71 16.00 -5.46
C GLN A 47 40.56 15.84 -6.72
N ASP A 48 41.89 15.93 -6.60
CA ASP A 48 42.80 15.75 -7.73
C ASP A 48 42.74 14.32 -8.27
N LEU A 49 42.74 13.32 -7.38
CA LEU A 49 42.59 11.93 -7.79
C LEU A 49 41.22 11.68 -8.43
N ALA A 50 40.14 12.17 -7.81
CA ALA A 50 38.79 12.02 -8.32
C ALA A 50 38.63 12.68 -9.70
N ARG A 51 39.18 13.89 -9.88
CA ARG A 51 39.17 14.63 -11.15
C ARG A 51 39.88 13.83 -12.25
N ARG A 52 41.05 13.25 -11.93
CA ARG A 52 41.78 12.37 -12.85
C ARG A 52 40.96 11.13 -13.24
N LEU A 53 40.37 10.44 -12.26
CA LEU A 53 39.55 9.26 -12.51
C LEU A 53 38.32 9.59 -13.37
N VAL A 54 37.59 10.67 -13.03
CA VAL A 54 36.42 11.13 -13.79
C VAL A 54 36.80 11.47 -15.23
N THR A 55 37.91 12.17 -15.43
CA THR A 55 38.39 12.55 -16.78
C THR A 55 38.70 11.31 -17.62
N GLU A 56 39.37 10.32 -17.04
CA GLU A 56 39.68 9.06 -17.72
C GLU A 56 38.42 8.24 -18.04
N VAL A 57 37.48 8.13 -17.10
CA VAL A 57 36.20 7.45 -17.33
C VAL A 57 35.39 8.13 -18.44
N ARG A 58 35.29 9.47 -18.44
CA ARG A 58 34.63 10.22 -19.52
C ARG A 58 35.29 9.97 -20.88
N ARG A 59 36.62 9.91 -20.92
CA ARG A 59 37.40 9.63 -22.15
C ARG A 59 37.19 8.22 -22.69
N GLU A 60 37.09 7.22 -21.82
CA GLU A 60 36.82 5.84 -22.21
C GLU A 60 35.36 5.63 -22.62
N ARG A 61 34.41 6.22 -21.89
CA ARG A 61 32.97 6.08 -22.18
C ARG A 61 32.50 6.81 -23.44
N THR A 62 33.09 7.96 -23.80
CA THR A 62 32.83 8.62 -25.09
C THR A 62 33.20 7.76 -26.31
N ARG A 63 33.95 6.67 -26.11
CA ARG A 63 34.33 5.69 -27.15
C ARG A 63 33.54 4.37 -27.05
N SER A 64 32.65 4.24 -26.06
CA SER A 64 31.91 3.01 -25.76
C SER A 64 30.60 2.90 -26.56
N SER A 65 30.14 1.67 -26.80
CA SER A 65 28.90 1.34 -27.52
C SER A 65 28.05 0.36 -26.69
N GLY A 66 26.71 0.37 -26.84
CA GLY A 66 25.80 -0.52 -26.10
C GLY A 66 24.89 0.23 -25.11
N VAL A 67 24.73 -0.28 -23.87
CA VAL A 67 23.86 0.27 -22.81
C VAL A 67 24.19 1.71 -22.44
N ASP A 68 25.46 2.11 -22.36
CA ASP A 68 25.83 3.50 -22.04
C ASP A 68 25.28 4.50 -23.09
N ALA A 69 25.23 4.09 -24.36
CA ALA A 69 24.61 4.88 -25.43
C ALA A 69 23.08 4.83 -25.38
N LEU A 70 22.50 3.72 -24.91
CA LEU A 70 21.04 3.59 -24.71
C LEU A 70 20.56 4.46 -23.54
N MET A 71 21.27 4.44 -22.41
CA MET A 71 20.96 5.23 -21.20
C MET A 71 21.17 6.74 -21.43
N HIS A 72 22.09 7.11 -22.31
CA HIS A 72 22.29 8.50 -22.73
C HIS A 72 21.23 8.98 -23.74
N GLU A 73 20.77 8.12 -24.65
CA GLU A 73 19.72 8.46 -25.63
C GLU A 73 18.32 8.45 -24.99
N PHE A 74 18.10 7.56 -24.02
CA PHE A 74 16.87 7.39 -23.25
C PHE A 74 17.13 7.62 -21.76
N SER A 75 17.49 8.85 -21.41
CA SER A 75 17.65 9.27 -20.02
C SER A 75 16.41 8.85 -19.20
N LEU A 76 16.63 8.22 -18.04
CA LEU A 76 15.56 7.64 -17.21
C LEU A 76 14.66 8.68 -16.52
N ASP A 77 14.94 9.97 -16.71
CA ASP A 77 14.10 11.10 -16.35
C ASP A 77 12.99 11.37 -17.38
N SER A 78 13.08 10.77 -18.57
CA SER A 78 12.06 10.83 -19.60
C SER A 78 10.96 9.79 -19.40
N SER A 79 9.73 10.14 -19.80
CA SER A 79 8.61 9.20 -19.90
C SER A 79 8.96 7.98 -20.77
N GLU A 80 9.77 8.19 -21.80
CA GLU A 80 10.23 7.23 -22.78
C GLU A 80 11.21 6.21 -22.17
N GLY A 81 12.18 6.67 -21.37
CA GLY A 81 13.11 5.82 -20.64
C GLY A 81 12.39 4.91 -19.64
N ILE A 82 11.43 5.44 -18.88
CA ILE A 82 10.58 4.66 -17.96
C ILE A 82 9.72 3.66 -18.74
N ALA A 83 9.10 4.07 -19.85
CA ALA A 83 8.26 3.20 -20.67
C ALA A 83 9.06 2.05 -21.29
N LEU A 84 10.27 2.31 -21.80
CA LEU A 84 11.17 1.30 -22.34
C LEU A 84 11.57 0.29 -21.26
N MET A 85 11.82 0.76 -20.04
CA MET A 85 12.18 -0.12 -18.92
C MET A 85 11.03 -1.00 -18.45
N CYS A 86 9.82 -0.43 -18.32
CA CYS A 86 8.62 -1.20 -18.05
C CYS A 86 8.33 -2.23 -19.15
N LEU A 87 8.57 -1.86 -20.42
CA LEU A 87 8.38 -2.75 -21.56
C LEU A 87 9.38 -3.91 -21.54
N ALA A 88 10.66 -3.60 -21.31
CA ALA A 88 11.77 -4.55 -21.19
C ALA A 88 11.55 -5.57 -20.06
N GLU A 89 11.10 -5.10 -18.90
CA GLU A 89 10.87 -5.94 -17.73
C GLU A 89 9.65 -6.86 -17.91
N ALA A 90 8.54 -6.32 -18.42
CA ALA A 90 7.29 -7.07 -18.46
C ALA A 90 7.17 -7.99 -19.69
N LEU A 91 7.67 -7.61 -20.87
CA LEU A 91 7.48 -8.43 -22.08
C LEU A 91 8.12 -9.81 -22.02
N LEU A 92 9.29 -9.93 -21.40
CA LEU A 92 9.97 -11.21 -21.26
C LEU A 92 9.29 -12.15 -20.25
N ARG A 93 8.37 -11.62 -19.44
CA ARG A 93 7.65 -12.35 -18.39
C ARG A 93 6.23 -12.73 -18.80
N ILE A 94 5.63 -11.93 -19.68
CA ILE A 94 4.27 -12.18 -20.16
C ILE A 94 4.30 -13.44 -21.03
N PRO A 95 3.66 -14.55 -20.59
CA PRO A 95 3.69 -15.81 -21.31
C PRO A 95 2.84 -15.80 -22.59
N ASP A 96 1.80 -14.96 -22.65
CA ASP A 96 0.83 -14.93 -23.74
C ASP A 96 1.07 -13.78 -24.72
N ARG A 97 0.59 -13.96 -25.95
CA ARG A 97 0.87 -13.01 -27.03
C ARG A 97 0.00 -11.77 -27.01
N GLU A 98 -1.22 -11.88 -26.49
CA GLU A 98 -2.22 -10.82 -26.56
C GLU A 98 -1.88 -9.71 -25.56
N THR A 99 -1.59 -10.08 -24.31
CA THR A 99 -1.18 -9.16 -23.25
C THR A 99 0.16 -8.50 -23.60
N ALA A 100 1.10 -9.24 -24.20
CA ALA A 100 2.36 -8.68 -24.66
C ALA A 100 2.16 -7.59 -25.74
N ASP A 101 1.28 -7.81 -26.71
CA ASP A 101 0.97 -6.81 -27.74
C ASP A 101 0.24 -5.59 -27.16
N LYS A 102 -0.68 -5.80 -26.20
CA LYS A 102 -1.33 -4.71 -25.47
C LYS A 102 -0.32 -3.84 -24.74
N LEU A 103 0.64 -4.44 -24.03
CA LEU A 103 1.71 -3.71 -23.36
C LEU A 103 2.58 -2.91 -24.35
N ILE A 104 2.99 -3.53 -25.46
CA ILE A 104 3.76 -2.86 -26.52
C ILE A 104 3.00 -1.64 -27.04
N ARG A 105 1.73 -1.83 -27.40
CA ARG A 105 0.90 -0.75 -27.91
C ARG A 105 0.71 0.35 -26.86
N ASP A 106 0.41 0.00 -25.61
CA ASP A 106 0.18 0.96 -24.53
C ASP A 106 1.41 1.83 -24.25
N LYS A 107 2.60 1.23 -24.13
CA LYS A 107 3.83 1.96 -23.81
C LYS A 107 4.42 2.69 -25.02
N ILE A 108 4.29 2.16 -26.24
CA ILE A 108 4.81 2.81 -27.45
C ILE A 108 3.86 3.89 -27.98
N SER A 109 2.54 3.74 -27.89
CA SER A 109 1.62 4.75 -28.45
C SER A 109 1.61 6.09 -27.69
N ARG A 110 2.09 6.10 -26.44
CA ARG A 110 2.04 7.28 -25.55
C ARG A 110 3.32 8.13 -25.51
N GLY A 111 4.44 7.67 -26.08
CA GLY A 111 5.73 8.39 -26.09
C GLY A 111 5.94 9.23 -27.35
N ASP A 112 6.70 10.33 -27.26
CA ASP A 112 7.10 11.14 -28.42
C ASP A 112 8.38 10.61 -29.06
N TRP A 113 8.31 9.38 -29.57
CA TRP A 113 9.43 8.69 -30.21
C TRP A 113 10.02 9.42 -31.42
N LYS A 114 9.34 10.45 -31.95
CA LYS A 114 9.85 11.29 -33.04
C LYS A 114 11.04 12.15 -32.61
N ALA A 115 11.10 12.56 -31.33
CA ALA A 115 12.17 13.42 -30.81
C ALA A 115 13.54 12.71 -30.73
N HIS A 116 13.54 11.38 -30.70
CA HIS A 116 14.74 10.54 -30.55
C HIS A 116 15.24 9.91 -31.86
N LEU A 117 14.67 10.28 -33.02
CA LEU A 117 15.05 9.73 -34.33
C LEU A 117 16.13 10.57 -35.02
N GLY A 118 17.38 10.09 -34.99
CA GLY A 118 18.48 10.61 -35.83
C GLY A 118 19.62 11.33 -35.09
N ASN A 119 19.66 11.28 -33.76
CA ASN A 119 20.63 12.03 -32.94
C ASN A 119 21.91 11.24 -32.58
N SER A 120 21.99 9.94 -32.86
CA SER A 120 23.13 9.09 -32.48
C SER A 120 23.80 8.41 -33.69
N SER A 121 25.14 8.46 -33.72
CA SER A 121 26.01 7.88 -34.76
C SER A 121 26.29 6.38 -34.56
N SER A 122 25.72 5.76 -33.51
CA SER A 122 25.97 4.36 -33.13
C SER A 122 25.06 3.38 -33.88
N LEU A 123 25.66 2.39 -34.56
CA LEU A 123 24.97 1.26 -35.20
C LEU A 123 24.11 0.44 -34.22
N PHE A 124 24.47 0.44 -32.93
CA PHE A 124 23.78 -0.30 -31.86
C PHE A 124 22.52 0.41 -31.37
N VAL A 125 22.56 1.75 -31.26
CA VAL A 125 21.38 2.58 -30.92
C VAL A 125 20.39 2.58 -32.09
N ASN A 126 20.89 2.61 -33.32
CA ASN A 126 20.06 2.44 -34.52
C ASN A 126 19.49 1.03 -34.67
N ALA A 127 20.12 -0.01 -34.11
CA ALA A 127 19.58 -1.38 -34.04
C ALA A 127 18.59 -1.58 -32.87
N ALA A 128 18.82 -0.95 -31.72
CA ALA A 128 17.91 -0.94 -30.57
C ALA A 128 16.64 -0.10 -30.84
N ALA A 129 16.75 0.95 -31.65
CA ALA A 129 15.61 1.72 -32.14
C ALA A 129 14.81 1.00 -33.26
N TRP A 130 15.31 -0.10 -33.85
CA TRP A 130 14.73 -0.70 -35.07
C TRP A 130 14.89 -2.23 -35.12
N GLY A 131 13.91 -2.97 -34.58
CA GLY A 131 13.68 -4.39 -34.91
C GLY A 131 13.33 -4.67 -36.40
N LEU A 132 13.68 -3.77 -37.31
CA LEU A 132 13.24 -3.72 -38.71
C LEU A 132 14.26 -4.26 -39.73
N LEU A 133 15.38 -4.84 -39.30
CA LEU A 133 16.47 -5.30 -40.18
C LEU A 133 16.67 -6.84 -40.24
N VAL A 134 15.62 -7.65 -40.08
CA VAL A 134 15.73 -9.13 -40.21
C VAL A 134 14.98 -9.70 -41.42
N THR A 135 14.72 -8.89 -42.46
CA THR A 135 14.44 -9.43 -43.80
C THR A 135 15.50 -8.94 -44.76
N GLY A 136 16.48 -9.81 -45.04
CA GLY A 136 17.51 -9.55 -46.02
C GLY A 136 16.93 -9.34 -47.41
N LYS A 137 16.86 -8.06 -47.84
CA LYS A 137 17.13 -7.55 -49.20
C LYS A 137 16.68 -6.09 -49.32
N LEU A 138 17.63 -5.21 -49.73
CA LEU A 138 17.48 -3.87 -50.33
C LEU A 138 17.01 -2.75 -49.37
N VAL A 139 17.37 -1.46 -49.46
CA VAL A 139 18.29 -0.65 -50.30
C VAL A 139 18.53 0.68 -49.56
N SER A 140 19.68 1.29 -49.83
CA SER A 140 20.07 2.66 -49.47
C SER A 140 18.99 3.72 -49.78
N SER A 141 18.47 4.40 -48.76
CA SER A 141 17.90 5.75 -48.90
C SER A 141 17.88 6.49 -47.56
N HIS A 142 18.77 7.46 -47.41
CA HIS A 142 18.78 8.44 -46.32
C HIS A 142 17.61 9.43 -46.51
N SER A 143 16.51 9.25 -45.75
CA SER A 143 15.63 10.37 -45.39
C SER A 143 14.81 10.03 -44.13
N ALA A 144 14.96 10.83 -43.07
CA ALA A 144 14.25 10.67 -41.80
C ALA A 144 12.71 10.78 -41.96
N ASN A 145 12.24 11.54 -42.95
CA ASN A 145 10.81 11.76 -43.22
C ASN A 145 10.10 10.55 -43.85
N GLY A 146 10.80 9.72 -44.63
CA GLY A 146 10.23 8.50 -45.24
C GLY A 146 10.07 7.34 -44.24
N LEU A 147 11.00 7.24 -43.29
CA LEU A 147 10.99 6.24 -42.21
C LEU A 147 9.86 6.51 -41.20
N SER A 148 9.65 7.77 -40.83
CA SER A 148 8.60 8.20 -39.88
C SER A 148 7.18 7.89 -40.39
N ALA A 149 6.92 8.13 -41.68
CA ALA A 149 5.64 7.81 -42.31
C ALA A 149 5.44 6.30 -42.56
N ALA A 150 6.51 5.51 -42.60
CA ALA A 150 6.46 4.06 -42.69
C ALA A 150 6.19 3.44 -41.31
N MET A 151 6.82 3.94 -40.25
CA MET A 151 6.65 3.48 -38.86
C MET A 151 5.23 3.76 -38.34
N THR A 152 4.70 4.97 -38.56
CA THR A 152 3.31 5.31 -38.22
C THR A 152 2.30 4.43 -38.98
N ARG A 153 2.61 4.05 -40.23
CA ARG A 153 1.78 3.13 -41.02
C ARG A 153 1.91 1.66 -40.59
N LEU A 154 3.06 1.24 -40.06
CA LEU A 154 3.31 -0.12 -39.59
C LEU A 154 2.61 -0.34 -38.23
N ILE A 155 2.68 0.64 -37.34
CA ILE A 155 1.94 0.67 -36.06
C ILE A 155 0.42 0.71 -36.31
N ALA A 156 -0.04 1.53 -37.26
CA ALA A 156 -1.46 1.59 -37.63
C ALA A 156 -1.98 0.37 -38.44
N LYS A 157 -1.10 -0.57 -38.84
CA LYS A 157 -1.44 -1.77 -39.64
C LYS A 157 -0.97 -3.10 -39.02
N GLY A 158 -0.87 -3.20 -37.69
CA GLY A 158 -0.59 -4.48 -37.03
C GLY A 158 0.90 -4.89 -37.00
N GLY A 159 1.78 -3.94 -36.68
CA GLY A 159 3.23 -4.10 -36.62
C GLY A 159 3.80 -4.71 -35.34
N GLU A 160 2.96 -4.97 -34.33
CA GLU A 160 3.34 -5.46 -33.00
C GLU A 160 4.21 -6.74 -33.04
N PRO A 161 3.98 -7.73 -33.92
CA PRO A 161 4.81 -8.93 -33.98
C PRO A 161 6.28 -8.68 -34.38
N LEU A 162 6.54 -7.64 -35.18
CA LEU A 162 7.90 -7.25 -35.59
C LEU A 162 8.60 -6.47 -34.48
N ILE A 163 7.89 -5.55 -33.82
CA ILE A 163 8.40 -4.80 -32.66
C ILE A 163 8.77 -5.77 -31.54
N ARG A 164 7.89 -6.73 -31.23
CA ARG A 164 8.13 -7.75 -30.22
C ARG A 164 9.42 -8.54 -30.46
N LYS A 165 9.61 -9.05 -31.68
CA LYS A 165 10.85 -9.76 -32.05
C LYS A 165 12.09 -8.87 -31.91
N GLY A 166 11.95 -7.58 -32.23
CA GLY A 166 13.00 -6.58 -32.02
C GLY A 166 13.35 -6.39 -30.54
N VAL A 167 12.34 -6.21 -29.69
CA VAL A 167 12.50 -6.04 -28.23
C VAL A 167 13.06 -7.32 -27.60
N ASP A 168 12.57 -8.51 -27.96
CA ASP A 168 13.10 -9.79 -27.48
C ASP A 168 14.59 -9.94 -27.80
N MET A 169 15.00 -9.54 -29.00
CA MET A 169 16.40 -9.59 -29.42
C MET A 169 17.25 -8.58 -28.65
N ALA A 170 16.78 -7.33 -28.52
CA ALA A 170 17.44 -6.29 -27.73
C ALA A 170 17.58 -6.72 -26.26
N MET A 171 16.55 -7.33 -25.68
CA MET A 171 16.57 -7.78 -24.29
C MET A 171 17.52 -8.94 -24.04
N ARG A 172 17.62 -9.91 -24.95
CA ARG A 172 18.65 -10.96 -24.86
C ARG A 172 20.07 -10.39 -24.96
N MET A 173 20.24 -9.29 -25.70
CA MET A 173 21.52 -8.59 -25.79
C MET A 173 21.81 -7.78 -24.52
N LEU A 174 20.81 -7.14 -23.93
CA LEU A 174 20.91 -6.45 -22.63
C LEU A 174 21.16 -7.43 -21.48
N GLY A 175 20.51 -8.59 -21.48
CA GLY A 175 20.72 -9.65 -20.49
C GLY A 175 22.20 -10.01 -20.35
N LYS A 176 22.92 -10.17 -21.47
CA LYS A 176 24.37 -10.44 -21.48
C LYS A 176 25.25 -9.34 -20.86
N GLN A 177 24.75 -8.12 -20.70
CA GLN A 177 25.48 -7.03 -20.05
C GLN A 177 25.18 -6.91 -18.55
N PHE A 178 24.02 -7.39 -18.09
CA PHE A 178 23.61 -7.29 -16.68
C PHE A 178 23.77 -8.58 -15.87
N VAL A 179 23.85 -9.75 -16.52
CA VAL A 179 24.34 -10.98 -15.89
C VAL A 179 25.69 -11.37 -16.45
N THR A 180 26.55 -11.87 -15.57
CA THR A 180 27.84 -12.42 -15.96
C THR A 180 27.68 -13.78 -16.66
N GLY A 181 26.57 -14.48 -16.41
CA GLY A 181 26.16 -15.71 -17.10
C GLY A 181 24.78 -16.19 -16.63
N GLU A 182 24.11 -17.02 -17.42
CA GLU A 182 22.83 -17.63 -17.02
C GLU A 182 23.01 -18.69 -15.93
N THR A 183 24.20 -19.31 -15.90
CA THR A 183 24.61 -20.33 -14.94
C THR A 183 25.91 -19.92 -14.26
N ILE A 184 26.21 -20.52 -13.11
CA ILE A 184 27.45 -20.22 -12.37
C ILE A 184 28.68 -20.65 -13.17
N GLU A 185 28.61 -21.76 -13.91
CA GLU A 185 29.71 -22.23 -14.76
C GLU A 185 30.03 -21.23 -15.88
N GLU A 186 29.00 -20.68 -16.52
CA GLU A 186 29.17 -19.64 -17.54
C GLU A 186 29.74 -18.35 -16.93
N ALA A 187 29.24 -17.93 -15.77
CA ALA A 187 29.71 -16.74 -15.09
C ALA A 187 31.18 -16.86 -14.64
N LEU A 188 31.60 -18.04 -14.21
CA LEU A 188 33.01 -18.35 -13.90
C LEU A 188 33.87 -18.27 -15.16
N ALA A 189 33.43 -18.86 -16.27
CA ALA A 189 34.15 -18.83 -17.53
C ALA A 189 34.34 -17.39 -18.06
N ASN A 190 33.28 -16.58 -18.01
CA ASN A 190 33.29 -15.18 -18.45
C ASN A 190 34.14 -14.28 -17.55
N GLY A 191 34.34 -14.64 -16.28
CA GLY A 191 35.16 -13.87 -15.33
C GLY A 191 36.68 -13.97 -15.56
N ARG A 192 37.18 -15.04 -16.19
CA ARG A 192 38.62 -15.38 -16.26
C ARG A 192 39.51 -14.27 -16.82
N GLU A 193 39.07 -13.58 -17.87
CA GLU A 193 39.83 -12.48 -18.47
C GLU A 193 40.06 -11.34 -17.47
N ARG A 194 39.02 -10.99 -16.71
CA ARG A 194 39.09 -9.93 -15.69
C ARG A 194 39.91 -10.38 -14.48
N GLU A 195 39.80 -11.64 -14.06
CA GLU A 195 40.65 -12.19 -12.99
C GLU A 195 42.14 -12.09 -13.35
N ALA A 196 42.49 -12.41 -14.60
CA ALA A 196 43.86 -12.30 -15.09
C ALA A 196 44.40 -10.86 -15.05
N ARG A 197 43.53 -9.86 -15.11
CA ARG A 197 43.86 -8.43 -14.96
C ARG A 197 43.95 -7.97 -13.50
N GLY A 198 43.62 -8.82 -12.54
CA GLY A 198 43.69 -8.52 -11.11
C GLY A 198 42.34 -8.27 -10.42
N TYR A 199 41.22 -8.42 -11.13
CA TYR A 199 39.90 -8.40 -10.50
C TYR A 199 39.64 -9.66 -9.66
N ARG A 200 38.64 -9.57 -8.78
CA ARG A 200 38.07 -10.68 -8.01
C ARG A 200 36.56 -10.74 -8.27
N PHE A 201 35.89 -11.81 -7.85
CA PHE A 201 34.44 -11.94 -8.01
C PHE A 201 33.72 -12.27 -6.70
N SER A 202 32.49 -11.79 -6.57
CA SER A 202 31.47 -12.24 -5.63
C SER A 202 30.20 -12.51 -6.43
N TYR A 203 29.78 -13.77 -6.53
CA TYR A 203 28.61 -14.11 -7.34
C TYR A 203 27.30 -13.89 -6.59
N ASP A 204 26.33 -13.25 -7.25
CA ASP A 204 24.96 -13.00 -6.76
C ASP A 204 23.99 -13.87 -7.55
N MET A 205 23.42 -14.88 -6.91
CA MET A 205 22.55 -15.86 -7.57
C MET A 205 21.12 -15.33 -7.82
N LEU A 206 20.87 -14.04 -7.61
CA LEU A 206 19.61 -13.32 -7.86
C LEU A 206 18.37 -13.83 -7.10
N GLY A 207 18.50 -14.88 -6.28
CA GLY A 207 17.44 -15.34 -5.39
C GLY A 207 17.16 -14.33 -4.29
N GLU A 208 15.89 -13.98 -4.11
CA GLU A 208 15.37 -13.12 -3.05
C GLU A 208 13.89 -13.40 -2.79
N ALA A 209 13.40 -12.98 -1.62
CA ALA A 209 11.99 -12.98 -1.25
C ALA A 209 11.25 -14.29 -1.56
N ALA A 210 11.71 -15.40 -0.97
CA ALA A 210 10.99 -16.67 -1.07
C ALA A 210 9.56 -16.50 -0.56
N MET A 211 8.57 -16.89 -1.38
CA MET A 211 7.16 -16.83 -0.99
C MET A 211 6.70 -18.13 -0.33
N THR A 212 7.39 -19.23 -0.64
CA THR A 212 7.05 -20.57 -0.19
C THR A 212 8.29 -21.30 0.33
N GLU A 213 8.11 -22.32 1.16
CA GLU A 213 9.21 -23.21 1.55
C GLU A 213 9.86 -23.90 0.33
N ALA A 214 9.09 -24.18 -0.72
CA ALA A 214 9.63 -24.75 -1.97
C ALA A 214 10.58 -23.77 -2.69
N ASP A 215 10.25 -22.47 -2.70
CA ASP A 215 11.16 -21.43 -3.21
C ASP A 215 12.44 -21.37 -2.37
N ALA A 216 12.29 -21.38 -1.03
CA ALA A 216 13.42 -21.34 -0.11
C ALA A 216 14.39 -22.51 -0.31
N GLN A 217 13.86 -23.72 -0.51
CA GLN A 217 14.67 -24.92 -0.80
C GLN A 217 15.31 -24.87 -2.19
N ARG A 218 14.62 -24.32 -3.20
CA ARG A 218 15.20 -24.10 -4.53
C ARG A 218 16.41 -23.17 -4.44
N TYR A 219 16.25 -21.99 -3.84
CA TYR A 219 17.34 -21.02 -3.70
C TYR A 219 18.49 -21.56 -2.84
N LEU A 220 18.18 -22.30 -1.77
CA LEU A 220 19.22 -22.96 -0.95
C LEU A 220 20.06 -23.93 -1.80
N LYS A 221 19.41 -24.74 -2.64
CA LYS A 221 20.09 -25.66 -3.56
C LYS A 221 20.93 -24.93 -4.61
N ASP A 222 20.44 -23.80 -5.12
CA ASP A 222 21.17 -22.97 -6.08
C ASP A 222 22.44 -22.39 -5.43
N TYR A 223 22.35 -21.90 -4.19
CA TYR A 223 23.53 -21.47 -3.43
C TYR A 223 24.53 -22.60 -3.16
N VAL A 224 24.05 -23.79 -2.75
CA VAL A 224 24.93 -24.96 -2.55
C VAL A 224 25.67 -25.32 -3.83
N THR A 225 24.96 -25.34 -4.97
CA THR A 225 25.53 -25.64 -6.28
C THR A 225 26.58 -24.61 -6.67
N ALA A 226 26.28 -23.33 -6.49
CA ALA A 226 27.19 -22.24 -6.77
C ALA A 226 28.45 -22.29 -5.89
N ILE A 227 28.31 -22.53 -4.58
CA ILE A 227 29.45 -22.64 -3.66
C ILE A 227 30.40 -23.76 -4.08
N HIS A 228 29.89 -24.93 -4.50
CA HIS A 228 30.73 -26.01 -5.02
C HIS A 228 31.49 -25.60 -6.29
N ALA A 229 30.83 -24.92 -7.23
CA ALA A 229 31.45 -24.47 -8.48
C ALA A 229 32.54 -23.40 -8.23
N ILE A 230 32.20 -22.38 -7.44
CA ILE A 230 33.10 -21.28 -7.05
C ILE A 230 34.29 -21.83 -6.27
N GLY A 231 34.06 -22.74 -5.32
CA GLY A 231 35.10 -23.36 -4.50
C GLY A 231 36.12 -24.15 -5.33
N LYS A 232 35.65 -24.86 -6.36
CA LYS A 232 36.54 -25.58 -7.31
C LYS A 232 37.38 -24.61 -8.16
N GLU A 233 36.77 -23.56 -8.71
CA GLU A 233 37.50 -22.54 -9.50
C GLU A 233 38.45 -21.71 -8.62
N SER A 234 38.10 -21.48 -7.35
CA SER A 234 38.97 -20.79 -6.39
C SER A 234 40.31 -21.50 -6.25
N ASN A 235 40.31 -22.85 -6.26
CA ASN A 235 41.50 -23.69 -6.25
C ASN A 235 42.52 -23.29 -5.16
N GLY A 236 42.03 -22.99 -3.95
CA GLY A 236 42.85 -22.63 -2.79
C GLY A 236 43.38 -21.19 -2.77
N ARG A 237 42.93 -20.30 -3.66
CA ARG A 237 43.28 -18.86 -3.64
C ARG A 237 42.80 -18.12 -2.38
N GLY A 238 41.94 -18.75 -1.59
CA GLY A 238 41.46 -18.22 -0.31
C GLY A 238 40.38 -17.14 -0.45
N ILE A 239 39.99 -16.57 0.68
CA ILE A 239 38.85 -15.65 0.79
C ILE A 239 39.12 -14.26 0.17
N TYR A 240 40.39 -13.85 0.10
CA TYR A 240 40.79 -12.53 -0.41
C TYR A 240 41.09 -12.57 -1.91
N ASP A 241 41.96 -13.49 -2.35
CA ASP A 241 42.37 -13.57 -3.75
C ASP A 241 41.50 -14.47 -4.62
N GLY A 242 40.70 -15.35 -4.00
CA GLY A 242 39.73 -16.19 -4.69
C GLY A 242 38.37 -15.51 -4.88
N PRO A 243 37.49 -16.10 -5.70
CA PRO A 243 36.10 -15.69 -5.80
C PRO A 243 35.31 -16.07 -4.53
N GLY A 244 34.20 -15.36 -4.31
CA GLY A 244 33.25 -15.62 -3.24
C GLY A 244 31.80 -15.62 -3.75
N ILE A 245 30.86 -15.69 -2.82
CA ILE A 245 29.43 -15.64 -3.10
C ILE A 245 28.72 -14.65 -2.18
N SER A 246 27.58 -14.13 -2.61
CA SER A 246 26.64 -13.33 -1.83
C SER A 246 25.30 -14.06 -1.71
N VAL A 247 24.73 -14.07 -0.51
CA VAL A 247 23.45 -14.70 -0.20
C VAL A 247 22.49 -13.68 0.42
N LYS A 248 21.20 -13.78 0.08
CA LYS A 248 20.13 -12.99 0.70
C LYS A 248 19.35 -13.89 1.64
N LEU A 249 19.07 -13.41 2.85
CA LEU A 249 18.42 -14.22 3.88
C LEU A 249 16.95 -14.46 3.55
N SER A 250 16.28 -13.48 2.92
CA SER A 250 14.93 -13.63 2.40
C SER A 250 14.78 -14.73 1.35
N ALA A 251 15.87 -15.14 0.67
CA ALA A 251 15.82 -16.18 -0.34
C ALA A 251 15.72 -17.59 0.25
N ILE A 252 16.19 -17.80 1.48
CA ILE A 252 16.30 -19.15 2.08
C ILE A 252 15.33 -19.36 3.25
N HIS A 253 14.38 -18.45 3.46
CA HIS A 253 13.27 -18.64 4.37
C HIS A 253 12.06 -17.78 3.98
N PRO A 254 10.84 -18.35 3.86
CA PRO A 254 9.69 -17.63 3.33
C PRO A 254 9.13 -16.54 4.25
N ARG A 255 9.40 -16.63 5.55
CA ARG A 255 8.94 -15.66 6.56
C ARG A 255 10.07 -14.91 7.28
N TYR A 256 11.10 -14.49 6.54
CA TYR A 256 12.23 -13.73 7.09
C TYR A 256 11.80 -12.35 7.65
N ALA A 257 11.54 -12.31 8.96
CA ALA A 257 11.06 -11.12 9.68
C ALA A 257 11.26 -11.24 11.20
N ARG A 258 11.40 -10.11 11.90
CA ARG A 258 11.51 -10.06 13.38
C ARG A 258 10.34 -10.73 14.11
N LEU A 259 9.13 -10.63 13.56
CA LEU A 259 7.93 -11.25 14.16
C LEU A 259 7.99 -12.78 14.15
N LYS A 260 8.90 -13.38 13.37
CA LYS A 260 9.12 -14.83 13.27
C LYS A 260 10.47 -15.25 13.84
N HIS A 261 10.99 -14.50 14.81
CA HIS A 261 12.34 -14.70 15.38
C HIS A 261 12.66 -16.16 15.71
N GLU A 262 11.77 -16.90 16.39
CA GLU A 262 12.01 -18.31 16.71
C GLU A 262 12.25 -19.18 15.47
N ARG A 263 11.46 -19.00 14.40
CA ARG A 263 11.67 -19.67 13.11
C ARG A 263 12.99 -19.25 12.47
N MET A 264 13.41 -17.99 12.65
CA MET A 264 14.71 -17.54 12.14
C MET A 264 15.85 -18.31 12.80
N MET A 265 15.78 -18.49 14.12
CA MET A 265 16.82 -19.18 14.88
C MET A 265 16.79 -20.70 14.69
N THR A 266 15.62 -21.29 14.46
CA THR A 266 15.44 -22.75 14.37
C THR A 266 15.43 -23.30 12.94
N GLU A 267 15.08 -22.50 11.94
CA GLU A 267 14.95 -22.93 10.54
C GLU A 267 15.97 -22.22 9.63
N LEU A 268 16.05 -20.90 9.67
CA LEU A 268 16.94 -20.11 8.80
C LEU A 268 18.41 -20.22 9.21
N LEU A 269 18.73 -20.08 10.50
CA LEU A 269 20.09 -20.16 11.02
C LEU A 269 20.79 -21.49 10.66
N PRO A 270 20.17 -22.68 10.80
CA PRO A 270 20.79 -23.93 10.36
C PRO A 270 21.11 -23.98 8.86
N ARG A 271 20.21 -23.45 8.00
CA ARG A 271 20.44 -23.37 6.55
C ARG A 271 21.63 -22.48 6.25
N LEU A 272 21.68 -21.32 6.88
CA LEU A 272 22.76 -20.35 6.74
C LEU A 272 24.10 -20.92 7.24
N LYS A 273 24.11 -21.57 8.40
CA LYS A 273 25.29 -22.28 8.94
C LYS A 273 25.81 -23.32 7.95
N ALA A 274 24.92 -24.12 7.35
CA ALA A 274 25.32 -25.13 6.37
C ALA A 274 26.05 -24.52 5.15
N LEU A 275 25.58 -23.37 4.64
CA LEU A 275 26.26 -22.65 3.57
C LEU A 275 27.64 -22.14 4.01
N PHE A 276 27.76 -21.60 5.22
CA PHE A 276 29.05 -21.16 5.76
C PHE A 276 30.05 -22.29 6.00
N LEU A 277 29.60 -23.45 6.49
CA LEU A 277 30.46 -24.64 6.62
C LEU A 277 30.97 -25.12 5.27
N LEU A 278 30.12 -25.08 4.24
CA LEU A 278 30.51 -25.42 2.88
C LEU A 278 31.51 -24.40 2.31
N ALA A 279 31.29 -23.10 2.51
CA ALA A 279 32.22 -22.06 2.10
C ALA A 279 33.57 -22.17 2.82
N LYS A 280 33.55 -22.51 4.12
CA LYS A 280 34.75 -22.81 4.92
C LYS A 280 35.53 -23.99 4.36
N GLN A 281 34.87 -25.06 3.94
CA GLN A 281 35.53 -26.23 3.34
C GLN A 281 36.38 -25.84 2.11
N TYR A 282 35.89 -24.90 1.29
CA TYR A 282 36.60 -24.40 0.11
C TYR A 282 37.49 -23.19 0.39
N ASN A 283 37.45 -22.64 1.60
CA ASN A 283 38.10 -21.40 1.99
C ASN A 283 37.76 -20.23 1.04
N ILE A 284 36.48 -20.05 0.71
CA ILE A 284 35.96 -18.92 -0.09
C ILE A 284 35.16 -17.97 0.80
N GLY A 285 35.04 -16.70 0.41
CA GLY A 285 34.20 -15.74 1.14
C GLY A 285 32.71 -15.96 0.87
N LEU A 286 31.87 -15.87 1.90
CA LEU A 286 30.42 -15.87 1.80
C LEU A 286 29.87 -14.61 2.48
N ASN A 287 29.21 -13.74 1.71
CA ASN A 287 28.67 -12.48 2.20
C ASN A 287 27.16 -12.57 2.41
N ILE A 288 26.68 -12.14 3.58
CA ILE A 288 25.26 -11.91 3.85
C ILE A 288 24.91 -10.51 3.35
N ASP A 289 24.09 -10.43 2.29
CA ASP A 289 23.62 -9.16 1.76
C ASP A 289 22.61 -8.49 2.71
N ALA A 290 22.65 -7.16 2.76
CA ALA A 290 21.72 -6.36 3.56
C ALA A 290 20.48 -5.98 2.75
N GLU A 291 19.31 -6.15 3.35
CA GLU A 291 18.00 -5.98 2.73
C GLU A 291 17.29 -4.74 3.32
N GLU A 292 15.99 -4.81 3.63
CA GLU A 292 15.21 -3.74 4.24
C GLU A 292 15.62 -3.44 5.69
N ALA A 293 15.28 -2.24 6.18
CA ALA A 293 15.70 -1.75 7.48
C ALA A 293 15.14 -2.58 8.66
N ASP A 294 13.92 -3.12 8.54
CA ASP A 294 13.27 -3.95 9.58
C ASP A 294 13.89 -5.34 9.75
N ARG A 295 14.76 -5.73 8.82
CA ARG A 295 15.52 -6.98 8.84
C ARG A 295 16.93 -6.83 9.39
N LEU A 296 17.41 -5.60 9.62
CA LEU A 296 18.78 -5.37 10.07
C LEU A 296 19.09 -6.04 11.42
N GLU A 297 18.26 -5.83 12.44
CA GLU A 297 18.56 -6.31 13.80
C GLU A 297 18.43 -7.84 13.91
N ILE A 298 17.43 -8.46 13.27
CA ILE A 298 17.31 -9.92 13.20
C ILE A 298 18.49 -10.56 12.42
N SER A 299 19.03 -9.88 11.41
CA SER A 299 20.25 -10.36 10.75
C SER A 299 21.46 -10.35 11.70
N MET A 300 21.52 -9.41 12.65
CA MET A 300 22.60 -9.35 13.64
C MET A 300 22.49 -10.48 14.67
N ASP A 301 21.28 -10.92 15.03
CA ASP A 301 21.08 -12.12 15.86
C ASP A 301 21.67 -13.37 15.17
N LEU A 302 21.43 -13.52 13.87
CA LEU A 302 21.95 -14.63 13.07
C LEU A 302 23.48 -14.57 12.94
N VAL A 303 24.04 -13.38 12.67
CA VAL A 303 25.49 -13.16 12.58
C VAL A 303 26.17 -13.46 13.92
N GLU A 304 25.60 -13.00 15.04
CA GLU A 304 26.12 -13.26 16.36
C GLU A 304 26.11 -14.76 16.68
N ALA A 305 25.03 -15.48 16.36
CA ALA A 305 24.96 -16.92 16.54
C ALA A 305 26.01 -17.66 15.71
N LEU A 306 26.23 -17.27 14.45
CA LEU A 306 27.26 -17.87 13.58
C LEU A 306 28.68 -17.61 14.09
N ALA A 307 28.98 -16.39 14.51
CA ALA A 307 30.30 -16.04 15.01
C ALA A 307 30.66 -16.73 16.33
N ASN A 308 29.68 -17.15 17.13
CA ASN A 308 29.91 -17.95 18.34
C ASN A 308 29.90 -19.47 18.08
N ASP A 309 29.67 -19.90 16.83
CA ASP A 309 29.61 -21.32 16.48
C ASP A 309 31.02 -21.91 16.32
N ALA A 310 31.35 -22.87 17.18
CA ALA A 310 32.68 -23.47 17.22
C ALA A 310 33.07 -24.16 15.89
N ASP A 311 32.11 -24.61 15.09
CA ASP A 311 32.39 -25.24 13.80
C ASP A 311 32.94 -24.23 12.77
N LEU A 312 32.77 -22.92 13.00
CA LEU A 312 33.28 -21.84 12.17
C LEU A 312 34.61 -21.26 12.67
N ASN A 313 35.13 -21.69 13.82
CA ASN A 313 36.44 -21.23 14.33
C ASN A 313 37.56 -21.32 13.28
N GLY A 314 38.37 -20.27 13.17
CA GLY A 314 39.48 -20.18 12.21
C GLY A 314 39.07 -19.90 10.76
N TYR A 315 37.78 -19.66 10.48
CA TYR A 315 37.31 -19.21 9.18
C TYR A 315 37.09 -17.70 9.18
N GLU A 316 37.81 -17.00 8.30
CA GLU A 316 37.77 -15.53 8.16
C GLU A 316 36.87 -15.07 7.00
N GLY A 317 36.22 -16.00 6.29
CA GLY A 317 35.38 -15.70 5.13
C GLY A 317 33.94 -15.29 5.46
N ILE A 318 33.64 -14.98 6.73
CA ILE A 318 32.32 -14.51 7.16
C ILE A 318 32.15 -13.06 6.69
N GLY A 319 31.34 -12.89 5.65
CA GLY A 319 31.06 -11.60 5.03
C GLY A 319 29.72 -11.02 5.44
N ILE A 320 29.69 -9.72 5.69
CA ILE A 320 28.51 -8.99 6.19
C ILE A 320 28.41 -7.66 5.46
N VAL A 321 27.24 -7.37 4.87
CA VAL A 321 26.97 -6.06 4.25
C VAL A 321 26.35 -5.10 5.27
N VAL A 322 26.81 -3.85 5.28
CA VAL A 322 26.22 -2.75 6.06
C VAL A 322 25.93 -1.55 5.16
N GLN A 323 24.82 -0.85 5.42
CA GLN A 323 24.29 0.17 4.53
C GLN A 323 24.43 1.58 5.13
N ALA A 324 25.33 2.39 4.57
CA ALA A 324 25.65 3.73 5.07
C ALA A 324 24.49 4.74 5.00
N TYR A 325 23.47 4.49 4.17
CA TYR A 325 22.27 5.32 4.12
C TYR A 325 21.40 5.20 5.38
N GLN A 326 21.60 4.17 6.21
CA GLN A 326 20.88 3.99 7.47
C GLN A 326 21.58 4.73 8.60
N LYS A 327 20.78 5.36 9.46
CA LYS A 327 21.25 6.08 10.66
C LYS A 327 21.96 5.16 11.66
N ARG A 328 21.67 3.86 11.60
CA ARG A 328 22.24 2.81 12.45
C ARG A 328 23.64 2.34 12.03
N CYS A 329 24.07 2.62 10.79
CA CYS A 329 25.29 2.02 10.21
C CYS A 329 26.56 2.19 11.09
N PRO A 330 26.87 3.37 11.66
CA PRO A 330 28.04 3.53 12.52
C PRO A 330 28.02 2.61 13.75
N PHE A 331 26.85 2.40 14.34
CA PHE A 331 26.64 1.59 15.54
C PHE A 331 26.67 0.09 15.23
N VAL A 332 26.16 -0.31 14.06
CA VAL A 332 26.31 -1.69 13.57
C VAL A 332 27.78 -2.03 13.39
N ILE A 333 28.58 -1.10 12.83
CA ILE A 333 30.02 -1.32 12.69
C ILE A 333 30.70 -1.47 14.05
N ASP A 334 30.32 -0.68 15.06
CA ASP A 334 30.84 -0.84 16.42
C ASP A 334 30.52 -2.22 17.02
N PHE A 335 29.28 -2.70 16.82
CA PHE A 335 28.88 -4.06 17.21
C PHE A 335 29.68 -5.14 16.49
N LEU A 336 29.88 -5.02 15.17
CA LEU A 336 30.63 -6.00 14.40
C LEU A 336 32.12 -6.05 14.77
N ILE A 337 32.73 -4.90 15.05
CA ILE A 337 34.12 -4.83 15.53
C ILE A 337 34.26 -5.53 16.89
N ASP A 338 33.35 -5.26 17.83
CA ASP A 338 33.33 -5.94 19.13
C ASP A 338 33.13 -7.45 18.97
N LEU A 339 32.10 -7.84 18.20
CA LEU A 339 31.76 -9.23 17.94
C LEU A 339 32.95 -9.99 17.34
N ALA A 340 33.62 -9.42 16.32
CA ALA A 340 34.81 -10.00 15.71
C ALA A 340 35.92 -10.24 16.74
N ARG A 341 36.23 -9.24 17.56
CA ARG A 341 37.29 -9.32 18.58
C ARG A 341 37.00 -10.36 19.65
N ARG A 342 35.77 -10.41 20.18
CA ARG A 342 35.42 -11.33 21.25
C ARG A 342 35.27 -12.79 20.79
N THR A 343 34.97 -12.99 19.50
CA THR A 343 34.86 -14.33 18.90
C THR A 343 36.15 -14.78 18.21
N GLY A 344 37.14 -13.90 18.06
CA GLY A 344 38.41 -14.21 17.42
C GLY A 344 38.32 -14.33 15.89
N HIS A 345 37.33 -13.69 15.27
CA HIS A 345 37.18 -13.62 13.83
C HIS A 345 37.73 -12.32 13.26
N ARG A 346 38.06 -12.34 11.96
CA ARG A 346 38.25 -11.15 11.15
C ARG A 346 37.17 -11.09 10.07
N PHE A 347 36.10 -10.32 10.27
CA PHE A 347 34.97 -10.29 9.35
C PHE A 347 35.27 -9.54 8.06
N MET A 348 34.74 -10.01 6.94
CA MET A 348 34.73 -9.25 5.68
C MET A 348 33.52 -8.31 5.70
N VAL A 349 33.72 -7.02 5.91
CA VAL A 349 32.59 -6.07 5.99
C VAL A 349 32.49 -5.25 4.73
N ARG A 350 31.41 -5.48 3.98
CA ARG A 350 31.07 -4.71 2.79
C ARG A 350 30.26 -3.48 3.17
N LEU A 351 30.87 -2.32 3.03
CA LEU A 351 30.18 -1.04 3.17
C LEU A 351 29.58 -0.65 1.82
N VAL A 352 28.24 -0.56 1.77
CA VAL A 352 27.46 -0.02 0.64
C VAL A 352 26.77 1.27 1.05
N LYS A 353 26.19 2.00 0.11
CA LYS A 353 25.25 3.09 0.44
C LYS A 353 23.91 2.52 0.88
N GLY A 354 23.18 1.87 -0.02
CA GLY A 354 21.88 1.23 0.23
C GLY A 354 21.04 1.16 -1.05
N ALA A 355 20.11 0.20 -1.13
CA ALA A 355 19.38 -0.11 -2.36
C ALA A 355 17.84 -0.04 -2.25
N TYR A 356 17.31 0.32 -1.07
CA TYR A 356 15.87 0.28 -0.76
C TYR A 356 15.30 1.66 -0.37
N TRP A 357 15.99 2.74 -0.72
CA TRP A 357 15.74 4.07 -0.11
C TRP A 357 14.30 4.56 -0.26
N ASP A 358 13.73 4.49 -1.45
CA ASP A 358 12.36 4.90 -1.72
C ASP A 358 11.31 4.04 -1.00
N ALA A 359 11.53 2.72 -0.94
CA ALA A 359 10.71 1.79 -0.18
C ALA A 359 10.73 2.10 1.32
N GLU A 360 11.89 2.46 1.88
CA GLU A 360 12.01 2.86 3.29
C GLU A 360 11.28 4.17 3.60
N ILE A 361 11.32 5.15 2.68
CA ILE A 361 10.53 6.39 2.81
C ILE A 361 9.03 6.07 2.81
N LYS A 362 8.56 5.33 1.79
CA LYS A 362 7.15 4.95 1.67
C LYS A 362 6.67 4.16 2.88
N ARG A 363 7.42 3.15 3.32
CA ARG A 363 7.07 2.29 4.46
C ARG A 363 6.93 3.10 5.74
N ALA A 364 7.88 3.98 6.04
CA ALA A 364 7.81 4.82 7.25
C ALA A 364 6.61 5.77 7.24
N GLN A 365 6.23 6.31 6.08
CA GLN A 365 5.04 7.16 5.92
C GLN A 365 3.74 6.37 6.09
N VAL A 366 3.61 5.22 5.43
CA VAL A 366 2.45 4.33 5.53
C VAL A 366 2.24 3.88 6.98
N ASP A 367 3.31 3.45 7.66
CA ASP A 367 3.26 2.95 9.02
C ASP A 367 3.15 4.08 10.09
N GLY A 368 3.18 5.36 9.69
CA GLY A 368 3.02 6.49 10.62
C GLY A 368 4.12 6.57 11.67
N LEU A 369 5.36 6.25 11.29
CA LEU A 369 6.50 6.11 12.21
C LEU A 369 7.11 7.48 12.57
N PRO A 370 7.84 7.60 13.69
CA PRO A 370 8.34 8.91 14.16
C PRO A 370 9.37 9.58 13.23
N GLY A 371 9.92 8.84 12.27
CA GLY A 371 10.89 9.35 11.30
C GLY A 371 11.40 8.24 10.39
N TYR A 372 12.38 8.57 9.56
CA TYR A 372 12.97 7.65 8.58
C TYR A 372 14.14 6.87 9.18
N PRO A 373 14.32 5.58 8.80
CA PRO A 373 15.48 4.79 9.22
C PRO A 373 16.73 5.09 8.37
N VAL A 374 16.51 5.80 7.26
CA VAL A 374 17.51 6.25 6.29
C VAL A 374 17.63 7.76 6.29
N TYR A 375 18.74 8.28 5.77
CA TYR A 375 18.91 9.71 5.51
C TYR A 375 18.02 10.16 4.34
N THR A 376 17.44 11.36 4.43
CA THR A 376 16.56 11.90 3.39
C THR A 376 17.28 12.69 2.30
N ARG A 377 18.53 13.10 2.54
CA ARG A 377 19.41 13.69 1.52
C ARG A 377 20.51 12.72 1.11
N LYS A 378 20.86 12.74 -0.18
CA LYS A 378 21.90 11.88 -0.72
C LYS A 378 23.27 12.24 -0.15
N VAL A 379 23.59 13.54 -0.02
CA VAL A 379 24.88 13.98 0.53
C VAL A 379 25.12 13.50 1.97
N TYR A 380 24.06 13.34 2.78
CA TYR A 380 24.17 12.79 4.14
C TYR A 380 24.56 11.32 4.16
N THR A 381 24.08 10.55 3.17
CA THR A 381 24.55 9.18 2.96
C THR A 381 26.03 9.13 2.60
N ASP A 382 26.52 10.09 1.79
CA ASP A 382 27.95 10.17 1.45
C ASP A 382 28.82 10.48 2.67
N VAL A 383 28.38 11.43 3.52
CA VAL A 383 29.05 11.74 4.79
C VAL A 383 29.08 10.52 5.72
N SER A 384 27.95 9.84 5.88
CA SER A 384 27.86 8.59 6.66
C SER A 384 28.81 7.52 6.13
N TYR A 385 28.87 7.36 4.81
CA TYR A 385 29.76 6.40 4.15
C TYR A 385 31.24 6.69 4.46
N LEU A 386 31.67 7.96 4.39
CA LEU A 386 33.06 8.34 4.72
C LEU A 386 33.39 8.14 6.20
N ALA A 387 32.47 8.51 7.11
CA ALA A 387 32.65 8.28 8.54
C ALA A 387 32.76 6.78 8.87
N CYS A 388 31.86 5.96 8.32
CA CYS A 388 31.88 4.51 8.45
C CYS A 388 33.15 3.89 7.86
N ALA A 389 33.62 4.39 6.72
CA ALA A 389 34.85 3.91 6.10
C ALA A 389 36.08 4.13 6.99
N LYS A 390 36.20 5.30 7.62
CA LYS A 390 37.28 5.57 8.59
C LYS A 390 37.23 4.62 9.80
N LYS A 391 36.02 4.34 10.30
CA LYS A 391 35.81 3.41 11.42
C LYS A 391 36.26 1.99 11.06
N LEU A 392 35.88 1.49 9.88
CA LEU A 392 36.32 0.18 9.37
C LEU A 392 37.84 0.12 9.15
N LEU A 393 38.42 1.17 8.55
CA LEU A 393 39.87 1.28 8.34
C LEU A 393 40.68 1.39 9.65
N ALA A 394 40.05 1.70 10.78
CA ALA A 394 40.71 1.76 12.08
C ALA A 394 40.76 0.39 12.79
N ALA A 395 39.96 -0.59 12.36
CA ALA A 395 39.80 -1.89 13.02
C ALA A 395 40.37 -3.05 12.20
N GLN A 396 41.59 -2.90 11.69
CA GLN A 396 42.24 -3.86 10.78
C GLN A 396 42.45 -5.25 11.39
N ASP A 397 42.56 -5.32 12.72
CA ASP A 397 42.65 -6.54 13.51
C ASP A 397 41.38 -7.38 13.47
N ALA A 398 40.22 -6.72 13.34
CA ALA A 398 38.90 -7.32 13.50
C ALA A 398 38.12 -7.38 12.18
N ILE A 399 38.45 -6.50 11.23
CA ILE A 399 37.67 -6.29 10.01
C ILE A 399 38.61 -6.23 8.80
N TYR A 400 38.20 -6.93 7.75
CA TYR A 400 38.66 -6.72 6.38
C TYR A 400 37.64 -5.85 5.63
N PRO A 401 37.91 -4.54 5.43
CA PRO A 401 36.94 -3.64 4.82
C PRO A 401 36.82 -3.86 3.31
N GLN A 402 35.58 -3.90 2.82
CA GLN A 402 35.26 -3.99 1.40
C GLN A 402 34.38 -2.79 1.00
N PHE A 403 34.94 -1.86 0.22
CA PHE A 403 34.25 -0.61 -0.10
C PHE A 403 33.53 -0.68 -1.44
N ALA A 404 32.22 -0.91 -1.40
CA ALA A 404 31.38 -1.02 -2.59
C ALA A 404 30.83 0.35 -3.00
N THR A 405 31.40 0.93 -4.05
CA THR A 405 30.97 2.24 -4.56
C THR A 405 31.35 2.44 -6.02
N HIS A 406 30.51 3.14 -6.77
CA HIS A 406 30.81 3.63 -8.12
C HIS A 406 31.16 5.13 -8.15
N ASN A 407 31.16 5.79 -6.99
CA ASN A 407 31.44 7.21 -6.89
C ASN A 407 32.96 7.45 -6.80
N ALA A 408 33.51 8.17 -7.78
CA ALA A 408 34.95 8.42 -7.88
C ALA A 408 35.50 9.26 -6.71
N TYR A 409 34.71 10.19 -6.15
CA TYR A 409 35.10 10.94 -4.96
C TYR A 409 35.21 10.02 -3.74
N SER A 410 34.17 9.22 -3.47
CA SER A 410 34.20 8.26 -2.35
C SER A 410 35.36 7.27 -2.46
N LEU A 411 35.63 6.77 -3.66
CA LEU A 411 36.77 5.90 -3.96
C LEU A 411 38.10 6.62 -3.65
N SER A 412 38.26 7.84 -4.16
CA SER A 412 39.48 8.63 -3.96
C SER A 412 39.71 8.99 -2.50
N ALA A 413 38.65 9.30 -1.77
CA ALA A 413 38.68 9.55 -0.32
C ALA A 413 39.20 8.32 0.43
N ILE A 414 38.62 7.15 0.17
CA ILE A 414 39.06 5.90 0.80
C ILE A 414 40.52 5.58 0.44
N TYR A 415 40.90 5.71 -0.84
CA TYR A 415 42.26 5.42 -1.27
C TYR A 415 43.31 6.25 -0.50
N ASN A 416 43.04 7.54 -0.30
CA ASN A 416 43.90 8.43 0.48
C ASN A 416 43.88 8.09 1.98
N LEU A 417 42.72 7.78 2.54
CA LEU A 417 42.55 7.43 3.97
C LEU A 417 43.16 6.06 4.34
N ALA A 418 43.32 5.18 3.37
CA ALA A 418 43.71 3.78 3.56
C ALA A 418 45.17 3.49 3.21
N ALA A 419 46.03 4.51 3.16
CA ALA A 419 47.47 4.33 2.95
C ALA A 419 48.06 3.35 3.97
N GLY A 420 48.74 2.30 3.48
CA GLY A 420 49.34 1.25 4.30
C GLY A 420 48.36 0.28 4.96
N LYS A 421 47.09 0.27 4.55
CA LYS A 421 46.04 -0.60 5.11
C LYS A 421 45.58 -1.67 4.13
N ASP A 422 45.05 -2.76 4.69
CA ASP A 422 44.42 -3.87 3.99
C ASP A 422 42.93 -3.63 3.81
N TYR A 423 42.50 -3.67 2.55
CA TYR A 423 41.10 -3.51 2.13
C TYR A 423 40.98 -3.88 0.64
N GLU A 424 39.75 -4.02 0.16
CA GLU A 424 39.44 -4.03 -1.27
C GLU A 424 38.35 -3.02 -1.59
N PHE A 425 38.27 -2.64 -2.86
CA PHE A 425 37.07 -2.02 -3.40
C PHE A 425 36.14 -3.09 -3.97
N GLN A 426 34.87 -2.72 -4.17
CA GLN A 426 33.94 -3.54 -4.93
C GLN A 426 33.12 -2.69 -5.89
N CYS A 427 32.69 -3.32 -6.98
CA CYS A 427 31.79 -2.72 -7.94
C CYS A 427 30.83 -3.76 -8.50
N LEU A 428 29.74 -3.28 -9.10
CA LEU A 428 28.85 -4.13 -9.88
C LEU A 428 29.39 -4.40 -11.29
N HIS A 429 29.16 -5.62 -11.76
CA HIS A 429 29.32 -6.00 -13.16
C HIS A 429 28.46 -5.13 -14.11
N GLY A 430 29.01 -4.82 -15.29
CA GLY A 430 28.36 -4.06 -16.35
C GLY A 430 28.23 -2.56 -16.07
N MET A 431 28.77 -2.05 -14.96
CA MET A 431 28.55 -0.66 -14.53
C MET A 431 29.81 0.01 -14.03
N GLY A 432 30.53 -0.63 -13.10
CA GLY A 432 31.64 -0.01 -12.40
C GLY A 432 32.99 -0.18 -13.06
N GLU A 433 33.10 -1.08 -14.03
CA GLU A 433 34.38 -1.54 -14.55
C GLU A 433 35.21 -0.40 -15.13
N THR A 434 34.61 0.54 -15.87
CA THR A 434 35.34 1.68 -16.46
C THR A 434 36.07 2.52 -15.41
N LEU A 435 35.49 2.68 -14.22
CA LEU A 435 36.14 3.37 -13.10
C LEU A 435 37.29 2.53 -12.53
N TYR A 436 37.03 1.24 -12.28
CA TYR A 436 37.99 0.36 -11.63
C TYR A 436 39.12 -0.13 -12.53
N ASP A 437 38.95 -0.01 -13.85
CA ASP A 437 40.02 -0.22 -14.84
C ASP A 437 41.16 0.80 -14.65
N GLN A 438 40.89 1.93 -13.97
CA GLN A 438 41.88 2.92 -13.55
C GLN A 438 42.44 2.69 -12.14
N VAL A 439 42.04 1.59 -11.47
CA VAL A 439 42.35 1.29 -10.06
C VAL A 439 43.12 -0.03 -9.95
N VAL A 440 42.62 -1.07 -10.61
CA VAL A 440 43.17 -2.42 -10.60
C VAL A 440 44.43 -2.47 -11.47
N GLY A 441 45.48 -3.15 -10.98
CA GLY A 441 46.75 -3.31 -11.69
C GLY A 441 47.88 -2.47 -11.10
N LYS A 442 49.12 -2.97 -11.22
CA LYS A 442 50.33 -2.33 -10.66
C LYS A 442 50.69 -1.02 -11.36
N ASP A 443 50.25 -0.86 -12.60
CA ASP A 443 50.38 0.32 -13.45
C ASP A 443 49.29 1.38 -13.19
N LYS A 444 48.33 1.08 -12.30
CA LYS A 444 47.21 1.96 -11.92
C LYS A 444 47.35 2.41 -10.46
N LEU A 445 46.36 2.12 -9.61
CA LEU A 445 46.42 2.39 -8.16
C LEU A 445 46.87 1.19 -7.34
N GLY A 446 47.08 0.02 -7.97
CA GLY A 446 47.57 -1.18 -7.30
C GLY A 446 46.62 -1.75 -6.25
N LYS A 447 45.31 -1.48 -6.35
CA LYS A 447 44.30 -1.96 -5.39
C LYS A 447 43.35 -2.97 -6.03
N ALA A 448 42.97 -3.98 -5.25
CA ALA A 448 42.02 -5.01 -5.68
C ALA A 448 40.60 -4.45 -5.78
N CYS A 449 39.86 -4.92 -6.77
CA CYS A 449 38.42 -4.69 -6.89
C CYS A 449 37.70 -6.01 -7.10
N ARG A 450 36.70 -6.29 -6.26
CA ARG A 450 35.80 -7.43 -6.40
C ARG A 450 34.53 -7.03 -7.15
N ILE A 451 34.29 -7.67 -8.29
CA ILE A 451 33.08 -7.51 -9.07
C ILE A 451 31.98 -8.34 -8.43
N TYR A 452 30.89 -7.68 -8.02
CA TYR A 452 29.63 -8.30 -7.68
C TYR A 452 28.94 -8.71 -8.98
N ALA A 453 28.80 -10.00 -9.21
CA ALA A 453 28.47 -10.60 -10.51
C ALA A 453 27.11 -11.32 -10.45
N PRO A 454 26.04 -10.74 -11.01
CA PRO A 454 24.74 -11.39 -11.11
C PRO A 454 24.78 -12.65 -11.97
N VAL A 455 24.15 -13.72 -11.48
CA VAL A 455 24.05 -15.03 -12.14
C VAL A 455 22.62 -15.53 -12.06
N GLY A 456 22.02 -15.83 -13.21
CA GLY A 456 20.69 -16.40 -13.26
C GLY A 456 20.02 -16.25 -14.62
N SER A 457 18.87 -16.91 -14.77
CA SER A 457 18.10 -16.86 -16.01
C SER A 457 17.61 -15.43 -16.31
N HIS A 458 17.28 -15.18 -17.58
CA HIS A 458 16.65 -13.93 -18.00
C HIS A 458 15.36 -13.63 -17.19
N GLU A 459 14.54 -14.63 -16.85
CA GLU A 459 13.32 -14.43 -16.02
C GLU A 459 13.65 -13.90 -14.61
N THR A 460 14.71 -14.44 -14.00
CA THR A 460 15.18 -14.09 -12.64
C THR A 460 15.83 -12.71 -12.61
N LEU A 461 16.61 -12.37 -13.65
CA LEU A 461 17.28 -11.08 -13.79
C LEU A 461 16.31 -9.89 -13.79
N LEU A 462 15.15 -10.02 -14.42
CA LEU A 462 14.29 -8.87 -14.70
C LEU A 462 13.64 -8.25 -13.46
N ALA A 463 13.35 -9.04 -12.41
CA ALA A 463 12.77 -8.54 -11.15
C ALA A 463 13.78 -7.64 -10.44
N TYR A 464 15.04 -8.03 -10.57
CA TYR A 464 16.18 -7.32 -10.02
C TYR A 464 16.60 -6.13 -10.90
N LEU A 465 16.43 -6.22 -12.22
CA LEU A 465 16.95 -5.26 -13.19
C LEU A 465 16.36 -3.85 -13.00
N VAL A 466 15.07 -3.72 -12.69
CA VAL A 466 14.46 -2.39 -12.48
C VAL A 466 15.13 -1.70 -11.30
N ARG A 467 15.09 -2.30 -10.11
CA ARG A 467 15.75 -1.75 -8.90
C ARG A 467 17.23 -1.45 -9.16
N ARG A 468 17.91 -2.31 -9.92
CA ARG A 468 19.31 -2.12 -10.28
C ARG A 468 19.57 -0.89 -11.15
N LEU A 469 18.67 -0.62 -12.09
CA LEU A 469 18.72 0.56 -12.92
C LEU A 469 18.33 1.82 -12.14
N LEU A 470 17.41 1.72 -11.18
CA LEU A 470 17.08 2.87 -10.32
C LEU A 470 18.27 3.30 -9.46
N GLU A 471 19.04 2.35 -8.90
CA GLU A 471 20.23 2.62 -8.09
C GLU A 471 21.26 3.50 -8.83
N ASN A 472 21.38 3.33 -10.13
CA ASN A 472 22.43 3.95 -10.93
C ASN A 472 21.95 5.00 -11.94
N GLY A 473 20.64 5.03 -12.21
CA GLY A 473 20.02 5.94 -13.15
C GLY A 473 19.18 7.07 -12.54
N ALA A 474 19.07 7.14 -11.20
CA ALA A 474 18.51 8.32 -10.54
C ALA A 474 19.35 9.59 -10.82
N ASN A 475 18.72 10.77 -10.82
CA ASN A 475 19.40 12.04 -11.16
C ASN A 475 20.54 12.39 -10.19
N SER A 476 20.41 11.97 -8.93
CA SER A 476 21.45 12.13 -7.91
C SER A 476 22.56 11.07 -7.99
N SER A 477 22.41 10.04 -8.84
CA SER A 477 23.38 8.97 -8.98
C SER A 477 24.63 9.43 -9.74
N PHE A 478 25.80 9.01 -9.25
CA PHE A 478 27.07 9.38 -9.86
C PHE A 478 27.24 8.79 -11.26
N VAL A 479 26.73 7.57 -11.50
CA VAL A 479 26.83 6.90 -12.80
C VAL A 479 26.02 7.63 -13.87
N ASN A 480 24.89 8.22 -13.50
CA ASN A 480 24.12 9.08 -14.40
C ASN A 480 24.82 10.43 -14.63
N ARG A 481 25.26 11.10 -13.55
CA ARG A 481 25.90 12.43 -13.64
C ARG A 481 27.27 12.42 -14.35
N ILE A 482 28.02 11.32 -14.32
CA ILE A 482 29.34 11.26 -14.97
C ILE A 482 29.24 11.28 -16.50
N VAL A 483 28.15 10.77 -17.07
CA VAL A 483 27.90 10.75 -18.52
C VAL A 483 27.21 12.01 -19.03
N ASP A 484 26.58 12.79 -18.16
CA ASP A 484 25.99 14.08 -18.53
C ASP A 484 27.08 15.14 -18.77
N GLU A 485 27.19 15.62 -20.01
CA GLU A 485 28.14 16.66 -20.41
C GLU A 485 27.81 18.03 -19.78
N ASN A 486 26.57 18.26 -19.33
CA ASN A 486 26.17 19.49 -18.65
C ASN A 486 26.66 19.54 -17.20
N VAL A 487 27.00 18.40 -16.60
CA VAL A 487 27.57 18.33 -15.24
C VAL A 487 29.08 18.56 -15.34
N SER A 488 29.58 19.59 -14.66
CA SER A 488 31.01 19.87 -14.64
C SER A 488 31.78 18.83 -13.81
N ILE A 489 33.06 18.61 -14.13
CA ILE A 489 33.90 17.70 -13.33
C ILE A 489 34.06 18.23 -11.90
N ASP A 490 34.13 19.56 -11.71
CA ASP A 490 34.24 20.17 -10.38
C ASP A 490 33.01 19.88 -9.50
N GLU A 491 31.82 19.84 -10.10
CA GLU A 491 30.59 19.44 -9.42
C GLU A 491 30.63 17.97 -8.97
N LEU A 492 31.19 17.07 -9.80
CA LEU A 492 31.32 15.64 -9.50
C LEU A 492 32.35 15.32 -8.40
N VAL A 493 33.29 16.23 -8.15
CA VAL A 493 34.36 16.07 -7.16
C VAL A 493 34.21 17.01 -5.96
N THR A 494 33.00 17.57 -5.77
CA THR A 494 32.68 18.38 -4.59
C THR A 494 32.83 17.54 -3.31
N ASP A 495 33.37 18.15 -2.25
CA ASP A 495 33.49 17.51 -0.94
C ASP A 495 32.11 17.38 -0.28
N PRO A 496 31.59 16.16 -0.07
CA PRO A 496 30.27 15.95 0.52
C PRO A 496 30.21 16.43 1.99
N VAL A 497 31.33 16.52 2.71
CA VAL A 497 31.34 17.04 4.09
C VAL A 497 31.09 18.54 4.10
N ALA A 498 31.75 19.29 3.21
CA ALA A 498 31.53 20.72 3.05
C ALA A 498 30.12 21.03 2.52
N GLU A 499 29.64 20.25 1.53
CA GLU A 499 28.29 20.38 0.99
C GLU A 499 27.22 20.10 2.05
N ALA A 500 27.34 19.00 2.80
CA ALA A 500 26.41 18.66 3.88
C ALA A 500 26.39 19.70 5.00
N ALA A 501 27.54 20.31 5.32
CA ALA A 501 27.62 21.37 6.31
C ALA A 501 26.78 22.60 5.93
N GLY A 502 26.65 22.89 4.63
CA GLY A 502 25.79 23.98 4.11
C GLY A 502 24.31 23.81 4.47
N PHE A 503 23.84 22.56 4.60
CA PHE A 503 22.46 22.26 4.98
C PHE A 503 22.22 22.17 6.49
N SER A 504 23.27 22.29 7.32
CA SER A 504 23.18 22.25 8.79
C SER A 504 22.51 21.00 9.38
N GLY A 505 22.48 19.89 8.63
CA GLY A 505 21.81 18.64 9.00
C GLY A 505 20.28 18.61 8.79
N MET A 506 19.69 19.62 8.16
CA MET A 506 18.25 19.65 7.94
C MET A 506 17.76 18.56 6.95
N PRO A 507 16.67 17.84 7.25
CA PRO A 507 16.07 16.89 6.31
C PRO A 507 15.73 17.51 4.95
N HIS A 508 15.47 16.65 3.97
CA HIS A 508 15.05 17.07 2.63
C HIS A 508 13.68 17.76 2.69
N SER A 509 13.59 19.01 2.21
CA SER A 509 12.40 19.85 2.34
C SER A 509 11.14 19.30 1.64
N LYS A 510 11.33 18.58 0.53
CA LYS A 510 10.25 17.93 -0.24
C LYS A 510 9.80 16.56 0.29
N ILE A 511 10.44 16.04 1.36
CA ILE A 511 10.07 14.75 1.95
C ILE A 511 9.45 15.03 3.33
N PRO A 512 8.11 15.13 3.45
CA PRO A 512 7.48 15.41 4.74
C PRO A 512 7.74 14.25 5.69
N LEU A 513 7.89 14.50 6.99
CA LEU A 513 7.89 13.42 7.99
C LEU A 513 6.54 12.69 7.99
N PRO A 514 6.45 11.42 8.41
CA PRO A 514 5.19 10.68 8.45
C PRO A 514 4.07 11.39 9.22
N GLU A 515 4.40 12.06 10.34
CA GLU A 515 3.44 12.86 11.12
C GLU A 515 2.89 14.08 10.37
N ALA A 516 3.68 14.64 9.45
CA ALA A 516 3.38 15.85 8.68
C ALA A 516 2.87 15.56 7.26
N LEU A 517 2.49 14.30 6.97
CA LEU A 517 2.14 13.83 5.63
C LEU A 517 1.00 14.63 4.96
N TYR A 518 0.07 15.17 5.76
CA TYR A 518 -1.09 15.92 5.28
C TYR A 518 -0.95 17.44 5.44
N GLY A 519 0.29 17.93 5.62
CA GLY A 519 0.61 19.35 5.74
C GLY A 519 -0.05 20.02 6.95
N GLU A 520 -0.40 21.29 6.80
CA GLU A 520 -1.03 22.09 7.87
C GLU A 520 -2.50 21.72 8.12
N GLY A 521 -3.13 20.95 7.22
CA GLY A 521 -4.55 20.59 7.32
C GLY A 521 -4.85 19.68 8.52
N ARG A 522 -3.99 18.69 8.78
CA ARG A 522 -4.05 17.80 9.95
C ARG A 522 -2.74 17.06 10.19
N ARG A 523 -2.49 16.68 11.44
CA ARG A 523 -1.44 15.69 11.79
C ARG A 523 -1.89 14.28 11.41
N ASN A 524 -0.96 13.44 10.96
CA ASN A 524 -1.17 12.01 10.74
C ASN A 524 -1.19 11.26 12.08
N SER A 525 -1.88 10.12 12.14
CA SER A 525 -1.85 9.19 13.27
C SER A 525 -0.48 8.51 13.45
N LYS A 526 -0.08 8.24 14.69
CA LYS A 526 1.17 7.54 15.02
C LYS A 526 1.01 6.02 14.99
N GLY A 527 1.94 5.31 14.36
CA GLY A 527 2.06 3.85 14.46
C GLY A 527 3.17 3.39 15.40
N LEU A 528 3.38 2.07 15.46
CA LEU A 528 4.42 1.42 16.24
C LEU A 528 5.27 0.53 15.33
N ASP A 529 6.58 0.63 15.46
CA ASP A 529 7.54 -0.20 14.72
C ASP A 529 7.76 -1.52 15.47
N LEU A 530 7.07 -2.59 15.07
CA LEU A 530 7.20 -3.91 15.70
C LEU A 530 8.53 -4.64 15.40
N SER A 531 9.45 -4.00 14.68
CA SER A 531 10.82 -4.49 14.51
C SER A 531 11.81 -3.89 15.52
N SER A 532 11.41 -2.84 16.26
CA SER A 532 12.26 -2.16 17.25
C SER A 532 12.08 -2.75 18.66
N GLU A 533 13.17 -3.23 19.26
CA GLU A 533 13.15 -3.79 20.63
C GLU A 533 12.73 -2.77 21.70
N HIS A 534 13.06 -1.49 21.53
CA HIS A 534 12.62 -0.41 22.43
C HIS A 534 11.11 -0.23 22.41
N VAL A 535 10.53 -0.26 21.20
CA VAL A 535 9.08 -0.17 21.00
C VAL A 535 8.40 -1.41 21.55
N LEU A 536 8.94 -2.60 21.25
CA LEU A 536 8.41 -3.87 21.76
C LEU A 536 8.44 -3.93 23.30
N ALA A 537 9.54 -3.50 23.94
CA ALA A 537 9.65 -3.48 25.40
C ALA A 537 8.60 -2.53 26.02
N THR A 538 8.43 -1.34 25.45
CA THR A 538 7.43 -0.36 25.93
C THR A 538 6.01 -0.89 25.72
N LEU A 539 5.73 -1.45 24.54
CA LEU A 539 4.42 -2.01 24.20
C LEU A 539 4.08 -3.19 25.10
N GLN A 540 5.01 -4.10 25.34
CA GLN A 540 4.83 -5.25 26.22
C GLN A 540 4.40 -4.81 27.63
N LEU A 541 5.09 -3.83 28.23
CA LEU A 541 4.73 -3.29 29.54
C LEU A 541 3.34 -2.66 29.53
N GLY A 542 3.00 -1.90 28.49
CA GLY A 542 1.68 -1.30 28.33
C GLY A 542 0.55 -2.32 28.17
N LEU A 543 0.77 -3.38 27.37
CA LEU A 543 -0.18 -4.46 27.19
C LEU A 543 -0.36 -5.26 28.48
N GLN A 544 0.72 -5.61 29.17
CA GLN A 544 0.66 -6.31 30.47
C GLN A 544 -0.06 -5.48 31.54
N ALA A 545 0.14 -4.16 31.56
CA ALA A 545 -0.61 -3.25 32.43
C ALA A 545 -2.11 -3.24 32.08
N SER A 546 -2.46 -3.32 30.80
CA SER A 546 -3.86 -3.39 30.36
C SER A 546 -4.58 -4.66 30.82
N GLU A 547 -3.87 -5.78 31.00
CA GLU A 547 -4.45 -7.03 31.50
C GLU A 547 -4.89 -6.95 32.96
N GLN A 548 -4.23 -6.10 33.75
CA GLN A 548 -4.55 -5.91 35.16
C GLN A 548 -5.79 -5.03 35.35
N GLN A 549 -6.27 -4.37 34.29
CA GLN A 549 -7.48 -3.57 34.34
C GLN A 549 -8.72 -4.45 34.32
N ARG A 550 -9.70 -4.09 35.15
CA ARG A 550 -11.01 -4.73 35.18
C ARG A 550 -11.94 -3.99 34.23
N TRP A 551 -12.09 -4.53 33.03
CA TRP A 551 -12.92 -3.94 32.00
C TRP A 551 -14.41 -4.16 32.32
N ALA A 552 -15.17 -3.07 32.28
CA ALA A 552 -16.61 -3.10 32.42
C ALA A 552 -17.25 -2.12 31.42
N ALA A 553 -18.35 -2.54 30.81
CA ALA A 553 -19.24 -1.73 30.01
C ALA A 553 -20.63 -1.73 30.68
N PHE A 554 -21.30 -0.59 30.64
CA PHE A 554 -22.64 -0.41 31.18
C PHE A 554 -23.25 0.82 30.51
N PRO A 555 -24.58 1.02 30.54
CA PRO A 555 -25.19 2.21 29.96
C PRO A 555 -24.63 3.48 30.62
N MET A 556 -24.11 4.39 29.80
CA MET A 556 -23.60 5.70 30.25
C MET A 556 -24.55 6.77 29.75
N LEU A 557 -25.44 7.22 30.63
CA LEU A 557 -26.48 8.19 30.31
C LEU A 557 -26.02 9.62 30.64
N GLY A 558 -26.78 10.60 30.15
CA GLY A 558 -26.47 12.02 30.31
C GLY A 558 -26.42 12.50 31.77
N ASP A 559 -27.09 11.78 32.68
CA ASP A 559 -27.23 12.11 34.09
C ASP A 559 -26.60 11.06 35.03
N GLY A 560 -25.96 10.01 34.50
CA GLY A 560 -25.22 9.04 35.30
C GLY A 560 -25.00 7.70 34.60
N ASP A 561 -24.22 6.83 35.24
CA ASP A 561 -24.00 5.45 34.81
C ASP A 561 -25.06 4.54 35.43
N VAL A 562 -25.55 3.54 34.68
CA VAL A 562 -26.53 2.54 35.15
C VAL A 562 -25.78 1.24 35.46
N THR A 563 -25.69 0.85 36.72
CA THR A 563 -24.79 -0.25 37.17
C THR A 563 -25.49 -1.36 37.95
N ASP A 564 -26.82 -1.29 38.06
CA ASP A 564 -27.69 -2.20 38.81
C ASP A 564 -28.30 -3.33 37.96
N GLY A 565 -27.88 -3.47 36.70
CA GLY A 565 -28.33 -4.54 35.79
C GLY A 565 -27.53 -5.84 35.87
N GLU A 566 -27.95 -6.83 35.06
CA GLU A 566 -27.31 -8.14 34.98
C GLU A 566 -25.94 -8.05 34.29
N LEU A 567 -24.90 -8.58 34.95
CA LEU A 567 -23.54 -8.62 34.43
C LEU A 567 -23.33 -9.87 33.54
N GLN A 568 -23.09 -9.63 32.26
CA GLN A 568 -22.74 -10.66 31.29
C GLN A 568 -21.22 -10.65 31.04
N GLU A 569 -20.62 -11.82 30.86
CA GLU A 569 -19.17 -11.92 30.59
C GLU A 569 -18.88 -11.71 29.10
N VAL A 570 -17.89 -10.88 28.82
CA VAL A 570 -17.30 -10.74 27.48
C VAL A 570 -16.05 -11.61 27.44
N ARG A 571 -16.05 -12.62 26.57
CA ARG A 571 -14.99 -13.63 26.49
C ARG A 571 -14.13 -13.39 25.26
N ASN A 572 -12.86 -13.78 25.37
CA ASN A 572 -11.90 -13.67 24.27
C ASN A 572 -12.21 -14.73 23.20
N PRO A 573 -12.39 -14.35 21.92
CA PRO A 573 -12.69 -15.31 20.85
C PRO A 573 -11.54 -16.30 20.58
N ALA A 574 -10.31 -15.96 20.99
CA ALA A 574 -9.15 -16.83 20.80
C ALA A 574 -9.01 -17.90 21.90
N ASP A 575 -9.62 -17.66 23.06
CA ASP A 575 -9.60 -18.55 24.23
C ASP A 575 -10.79 -18.20 25.13
N HIS A 576 -11.87 -18.98 25.07
CA HIS A 576 -13.09 -18.69 25.82
C HIS A 576 -12.93 -18.77 27.35
N SER A 577 -11.81 -19.34 27.85
CA SER A 577 -11.50 -19.30 29.28
C SER A 577 -11.06 -17.92 29.76
N ASP A 578 -10.59 -17.06 28.85
CA ASP A 578 -10.21 -15.67 29.12
C ASP A 578 -11.44 -14.75 29.13
N VAL A 579 -11.84 -14.34 30.32
CA VAL A 579 -12.88 -13.31 30.52
C VAL A 579 -12.21 -11.93 30.40
N VAL A 580 -12.49 -11.22 29.32
CA VAL A 580 -11.93 -9.90 29.04
C VAL A 580 -12.48 -8.86 29.99
N GLY A 581 -13.78 -8.92 30.25
CA GLY A 581 -14.51 -8.01 31.11
C GLY A 581 -15.97 -8.38 31.22
N LYS A 582 -16.80 -7.43 31.67
CA LYS A 582 -18.24 -7.63 31.82
C LYS A 582 -19.05 -6.49 31.22
N VAL A 583 -20.24 -6.81 30.74
CA VAL A 583 -21.18 -5.82 30.19
C VAL A 583 -22.53 -5.91 30.91
N ILE A 584 -23.10 -4.75 31.21
CA ILE A 584 -24.52 -4.60 31.52
C ILE A 584 -25.17 -4.00 30.27
N GLU A 585 -26.18 -4.67 29.73
CA GLU A 585 -26.94 -4.16 28.59
C GLU A 585 -27.98 -3.12 29.03
N ALA A 586 -28.28 -2.17 28.14
CA ALA A 586 -29.30 -1.15 28.37
C ALA A 586 -30.70 -1.76 28.37
N SER A 587 -31.49 -1.40 29.37
CA SER A 587 -32.92 -1.73 29.40
C SER A 587 -33.74 -0.78 28.52
N ALA A 588 -34.98 -1.13 28.24
CA ALA A 588 -35.91 -0.22 27.55
C ALA A 588 -36.12 1.11 28.30
N ALA A 589 -36.06 1.08 29.64
CA ALA A 589 -36.16 2.29 30.47
C ALA A 589 -34.93 3.19 30.31
N ASP A 590 -33.74 2.60 30.19
CA ASP A 590 -32.49 3.35 29.94
C ASP A 590 -32.51 4.00 28.55
N VAL A 591 -33.00 3.29 27.54
CA VAL A 591 -33.18 3.81 26.19
C VAL A 591 -34.10 5.03 26.18
N GLU A 592 -35.27 4.94 26.84
CA GLU A 592 -36.21 6.06 26.94
C GLU A 592 -35.59 7.28 27.65
N ARG A 593 -34.92 7.04 28.79
CA ARG A 593 -34.21 8.08 29.54
C ARG A 593 -33.12 8.73 28.69
N ALA A 594 -32.35 7.94 27.95
CA ALA A 594 -31.30 8.44 27.07
C ALA A 594 -31.86 9.32 25.96
N LEU A 595 -32.96 8.91 25.33
CA LEU A 595 -33.65 9.67 24.28
C LEU A 595 -34.13 11.03 24.81
N ALA A 596 -34.72 11.06 26.02
CA ALA A 596 -35.18 12.29 26.65
C ALA A 596 -34.01 13.26 26.94
N LEU A 597 -32.90 12.75 27.48
CA LEU A 597 -31.70 13.56 27.78
C LEU A 597 -31.03 14.09 26.50
N SER A 598 -30.93 13.25 25.47
CA SER A 598 -30.34 13.61 24.17
C SER A 598 -31.15 14.73 23.51
N ALA A 599 -32.47 14.59 23.48
CA ALA A 599 -33.37 15.62 22.94
C ALA A 599 -33.29 16.92 23.75
N GLY A 600 -33.17 16.83 25.08
CA GLY A 600 -33.07 17.99 25.97
C GLY A 600 -31.82 18.86 25.76
N ILE A 601 -30.66 18.26 25.48
CA ILE A 601 -29.41 19.01 25.26
C ILE A 601 -29.14 19.37 23.80
N ALA A 602 -29.90 18.81 22.84
CA ALA A 602 -29.61 18.94 21.41
C ALA A 602 -29.37 20.39 20.95
N ALA A 603 -30.22 21.32 21.38
CA ALA A 603 -30.07 22.74 21.04
C ALA A 603 -28.80 23.38 21.63
N ALA A 604 -28.42 23.01 22.86
CA ALA A 604 -27.23 23.54 23.52
C ALA A 604 -25.94 23.01 22.87
N TRP A 605 -25.92 21.73 22.48
CA TRP A 605 -24.78 21.16 21.76
C TRP A 605 -24.65 21.73 20.34
N ALA A 606 -25.77 21.90 19.63
CA ALA A 606 -25.81 22.57 18.33
C ALA A 606 -25.25 24.01 18.41
N ALA A 607 -25.50 24.71 19.52
CA ALA A 607 -25.02 26.07 19.76
C ALA A 607 -23.54 26.13 20.17
N THR A 608 -22.91 25.02 20.58
CA THR A 608 -21.48 25.00 20.92
C THR A 608 -20.65 25.41 19.70
N PRO A 609 -19.69 26.35 19.81
CA PRO A 609 -18.91 26.80 18.67
C PRO A 609 -18.18 25.66 17.96
N VAL A 610 -18.13 25.72 16.61
CA VAL A 610 -17.44 24.72 15.76
C VAL A 610 -16.00 24.47 16.23
N ALA A 611 -15.26 25.53 16.57
CA ALA A 611 -13.88 25.43 17.06
C ALA A 611 -13.76 24.64 18.37
N GLU A 612 -14.74 24.76 19.28
CA GLU A 612 -14.76 24.03 20.56
C GLU A 612 -15.11 22.55 20.36
N ARG A 613 -16.06 22.25 19.45
CA ARG A 613 -16.35 20.86 19.04
C ARG A 613 -15.11 20.21 18.42
N ALA A 614 -14.46 20.90 17.47
CA ALA A 614 -13.23 20.43 16.84
C ALA A 614 -12.09 20.22 17.85
N ALA A 615 -11.92 21.12 18.82
CA ALA A 615 -10.90 21.00 19.85
C ALA A 615 -11.12 19.76 20.74
N SER A 616 -12.37 19.47 21.10
CA SER A 616 -12.72 18.27 21.88
C SER A 616 -12.43 16.99 21.08
N ILE A 617 -12.77 16.96 19.80
CA ILE A 617 -12.47 15.82 18.93
C ILE A 617 -10.95 15.63 18.73
N ARG A 618 -10.17 16.72 18.61
CA ARG A 618 -8.70 16.64 18.55
C ARG A 618 -8.09 16.11 19.86
N ARG A 619 -8.62 16.53 21.01
CA ARG A 619 -8.21 15.96 22.32
C ARG A 619 -8.51 14.47 22.40
N MET A 620 -9.63 14.00 21.86
CA MET A 620 -9.92 12.56 21.77
C MET A 620 -8.87 11.82 20.93
N ALA A 621 -8.44 12.39 19.80
CA ALA A 621 -7.35 11.81 19.01
C ALA A 621 -6.05 11.67 19.81
N ASP A 622 -5.67 12.71 20.56
CA ASP A 622 -4.45 12.68 21.38
C ASP A 622 -4.57 11.72 22.58
N LEU A 623 -5.76 11.59 23.19
CA LEU A 623 -6.04 10.61 24.24
C LEU A 623 -5.94 9.17 23.71
N MET A 624 -6.46 8.88 22.51
CA MET A 624 -6.32 7.54 21.93
C MET A 624 -4.86 7.17 21.67
N GLU A 625 -4.03 8.12 21.20
CA GLU A 625 -2.59 7.88 21.07
C GLU A 625 -1.92 7.65 22.44
N ALA A 626 -2.29 8.40 23.48
CA ALA A 626 -1.75 8.23 24.83
C ALA A 626 -2.18 6.90 25.50
N HIS A 627 -3.38 6.41 25.18
CA HIS A 627 -3.95 5.17 25.73
C HIS A 627 -3.87 3.99 24.75
N MET A 628 -3.03 4.09 23.71
CA MET A 628 -2.93 3.10 22.64
C MET A 628 -2.70 1.66 23.14
N PRO A 629 -1.81 1.36 24.11
CA PRO A 629 -1.64 -0.02 24.60
C PRO A 629 -2.91 -0.61 25.23
N ALA A 630 -3.72 0.19 25.92
CA ALA A 630 -4.97 -0.29 26.51
C ALA A 630 -6.04 -0.57 25.43
N LEU A 631 -6.14 0.32 24.44
CA LEU A 631 -7.02 0.13 23.28
C LEU A 631 -6.61 -1.10 22.45
N MET A 632 -5.30 -1.29 22.25
CA MET A 632 -4.76 -2.49 21.60
C MET A 632 -5.06 -3.75 22.42
N GLY A 633 -4.86 -3.71 23.74
CA GLY A 633 -5.16 -4.85 24.62
C GLY A 633 -6.61 -5.31 24.50
N LEU A 634 -7.56 -4.37 24.46
CA LEU A 634 -8.96 -4.66 24.21
C LEU A 634 -9.21 -5.15 22.77
N ALA A 635 -8.67 -4.50 21.74
CA ALA A 635 -8.86 -4.94 20.35
C ALA A 635 -8.36 -6.38 20.12
N VAL A 636 -7.24 -6.76 20.76
CA VAL A 636 -6.69 -8.11 20.69
C VAL A 636 -7.57 -9.11 21.45
N ARG A 637 -7.90 -8.82 22.71
CA ARG A 637 -8.58 -9.78 23.59
C ARG A 637 -10.09 -9.85 23.37
N GLU A 638 -10.74 -8.73 23.07
CA GLU A 638 -12.18 -8.66 22.86
C GLU A 638 -12.57 -9.01 21.42
N ALA A 639 -11.83 -8.49 20.43
CA ALA A 639 -12.17 -8.63 19.01
C ALA A 639 -11.27 -9.60 18.23
N GLY A 640 -10.28 -10.22 18.90
CA GLY A 640 -9.41 -11.21 18.27
C GLY A 640 -8.40 -10.66 17.26
N LYS A 641 -8.08 -9.36 17.31
CA LYS A 641 -7.18 -8.72 16.33
C LYS A 641 -5.71 -8.97 16.61
N THR A 642 -4.92 -9.21 15.57
CA THR A 642 -3.45 -9.22 15.70
C THR A 642 -2.92 -7.84 16.13
N LEU A 643 -1.72 -7.79 16.71
CA LEU A 643 -1.10 -6.53 17.14
C LEU A 643 -1.00 -5.49 16.01
N ASN A 644 -0.66 -5.90 14.79
CA ASN A 644 -0.62 -5.02 13.63
C ASN A 644 -2.01 -4.45 13.29
N ASN A 645 -3.04 -5.28 13.34
CA ASN A 645 -4.41 -4.83 13.07
C ASN A 645 -4.94 -3.92 14.19
N ALA A 646 -4.55 -4.16 15.43
CA ALA A 646 -4.89 -3.29 16.57
C ALA A 646 -4.24 -1.90 16.45
N ILE A 647 -2.97 -1.81 16.02
CA ILE A 647 -2.31 -0.52 15.72
C ILE A 647 -3.07 0.21 14.61
N ALA A 648 -3.35 -0.48 13.50
CA ALA A 648 -4.04 0.11 12.35
C ALA A 648 -5.43 0.66 12.74
N GLU A 649 -6.17 -0.07 13.58
CA GLU A 649 -7.48 0.38 14.06
C GLU A 649 -7.42 1.61 14.96
N VAL A 650 -6.48 1.67 15.91
CA VAL A 650 -6.31 2.88 16.74
C VAL A 650 -5.93 4.07 15.85
N ARG A 651 -5.05 3.87 14.88
CA ARG A 651 -4.66 4.90 13.91
C ARG A 651 -5.83 5.41 13.09
N GLU A 652 -6.66 4.52 12.57
CA GLU A 652 -7.86 4.87 11.79
C GLU A 652 -8.85 5.69 12.63
N ALA A 653 -9.08 5.32 13.90
CA ALA A 653 -9.91 6.10 14.83
C ALA A 653 -9.35 7.52 15.07
N VAL A 654 -8.03 7.64 15.28
CA VAL A 654 -7.32 8.92 15.42
C VAL A 654 -7.46 9.78 14.16
N ASP A 655 -7.34 9.16 12.98
CA ASP A 655 -7.46 9.87 11.71
C ASP A 655 -8.88 10.36 11.46
N PHE A 656 -9.93 9.60 11.80
CA PHE A 656 -11.32 10.08 11.75
C PHE A 656 -11.52 11.35 12.60
N CYS A 657 -11.04 11.34 13.84
CA CYS A 657 -11.11 12.50 14.73
C CYS A 657 -10.41 13.72 14.09
N ARG A 658 -9.16 13.56 13.66
CA ARG A 658 -8.37 14.67 13.11
C ARG A 658 -8.94 15.18 11.77
N TYR A 659 -9.44 14.28 10.92
CA TYR A 659 -10.03 14.61 9.63
C TYR A 659 -11.33 15.41 9.79
N TYR A 660 -12.31 14.90 10.53
CA TYR A 660 -13.59 15.60 10.69
C TYR A 660 -13.45 16.91 11.48
N ALA A 661 -12.54 16.98 12.46
CA ALA A 661 -12.23 18.23 13.15
C ALA A 661 -11.61 19.28 12.21
N ALA A 662 -10.74 18.88 11.28
CA ALA A 662 -10.20 19.78 10.27
C ALA A 662 -11.29 20.24 9.30
N GLN A 663 -12.16 19.33 8.87
CA GLN A 663 -13.24 19.63 7.93
C GLN A 663 -14.22 20.68 8.47
N ILE A 664 -14.74 20.49 9.70
CA ILE A 664 -15.71 21.46 10.25
C ILE A 664 -15.10 22.84 10.44
N VAL A 665 -13.83 22.93 10.83
CA VAL A 665 -13.13 24.22 10.99
C VAL A 665 -12.97 24.95 9.66
N SER A 666 -12.81 24.21 8.57
CA SER A 666 -12.64 24.75 7.21
C SER A 666 -13.98 25.17 6.56
N GLU A 667 -15.04 24.40 6.81
CA GLU A 667 -16.23 24.41 5.95
C GLU A 667 -17.53 24.77 6.69
N PHE A 668 -17.62 24.56 8.01
CA PHE A 668 -18.89 24.60 8.73
C PHE A 668 -19.01 25.84 9.62
N ASP A 669 -20.25 26.31 9.75
CA ASP A 669 -20.66 27.37 10.67
C ASP A 669 -22.06 27.03 11.23
N ASN A 670 -22.30 27.34 12.51
CA ASN A 670 -23.53 26.94 13.20
C ASN A 670 -24.80 27.59 12.60
N ALA A 671 -24.69 28.77 11.97
CA ALA A 671 -25.83 29.44 11.37
C ALA A 671 -26.25 28.79 10.02
N SER A 672 -25.26 28.34 9.24
CA SER A 672 -25.49 27.78 7.89
C SER A 672 -25.60 26.26 7.86
N HIS A 673 -25.02 25.56 8.84
CA HIS A 673 -24.96 24.09 8.89
C HIS A 673 -25.71 23.55 10.10
N GLN A 674 -27.03 23.71 10.12
CA GLN A 674 -27.86 23.24 11.22
C GLN A 674 -27.84 21.70 11.34
N PRO A 675 -27.62 21.13 12.54
CA PRO A 675 -27.64 19.69 12.75
C PRO A 675 -29.04 19.08 12.53
N LEU A 676 -29.08 17.76 12.41
CA LEU A 676 -30.34 17.00 12.33
C LEU A 676 -31.09 16.99 13.66
N GLY A 677 -30.37 16.74 14.76
CA GLY A 677 -30.91 16.46 16.09
C GLY A 677 -30.21 15.25 16.74
N PRO A 678 -30.92 14.43 17.54
CA PRO A 678 -30.42 13.15 18.02
C PRO A 678 -30.15 12.17 16.86
N VAL A 679 -28.96 11.58 16.84
CA VAL A 679 -28.51 10.59 15.85
C VAL A 679 -28.13 9.29 16.57
N VAL A 680 -28.56 8.16 16.01
CA VAL A 680 -28.15 6.83 16.51
C VAL A 680 -26.97 6.34 15.68
N CYS A 681 -25.88 5.95 16.34
CA CYS A 681 -24.72 5.31 15.71
C CYS A 681 -24.70 3.83 16.09
N ILE A 682 -24.84 2.95 15.10
CA ILE A 682 -24.85 1.49 15.27
C ILE A 682 -23.64 0.91 14.54
N SER A 683 -22.63 0.50 15.31
CA SER A 683 -21.33 0.09 14.78
C SER A 683 -21.12 -1.43 14.82
N PRO A 684 -20.26 -1.99 13.95
CA PRO A 684 -20.01 -3.42 13.87
C PRO A 684 -18.91 -3.86 14.84
N TRP A 685 -18.78 -5.18 15.02
CA TRP A 685 -17.77 -5.80 15.90
C TRP A 685 -16.38 -5.90 15.27
N ASN A 686 -16.27 -5.79 13.93
CA ASN A 686 -15.03 -6.08 13.22
C ASN A 686 -14.06 -4.89 13.14
N PHE A 687 -14.58 -3.67 13.33
CA PHE A 687 -13.80 -2.46 13.62
C PHE A 687 -14.43 -1.75 14.82
N PRO A 688 -14.33 -2.37 16.00
CA PRO A 688 -15.11 -1.98 17.17
C PRO A 688 -14.66 -0.64 17.78
N LEU A 689 -13.50 -0.12 17.36
CA LEU A 689 -13.03 1.21 17.73
C LEU A 689 -13.10 2.17 16.54
N ALA A 690 -12.51 1.84 15.39
CA ALA A 690 -12.34 2.79 14.30
C ALA A 690 -13.67 3.27 13.70
N ILE A 691 -14.54 2.33 13.30
CA ILE A 691 -15.85 2.67 12.73
C ILE A 691 -16.74 3.29 13.80
N PHE A 692 -16.76 2.72 15.01
CA PHE A 692 -17.49 3.30 16.15
C PHE A 692 -17.13 4.78 16.38
N ILE A 693 -15.84 5.11 16.44
CA ILE A 693 -15.38 6.48 16.60
C ILE A 693 -15.72 7.33 15.37
N GLY A 694 -15.51 6.82 14.15
CA GLY A 694 -15.84 7.53 12.92
C GLY A 694 -17.30 7.98 12.86
N GLU A 695 -18.24 7.09 13.17
CA GLU A 695 -19.69 7.38 13.20
C GLU A 695 -20.05 8.39 14.29
N VAL A 696 -19.53 8.17 15.51
CA VAL A 696 -19.82 9.02 16.68
C VAL A 696 -19.26 10.42 16.50
N VAL A 697 -17.99 10.56 16.12
CA VAL A 697 -17.34 11.87 16.02
C VAL A 697 -17.79 12.66 14.80
N ALA A 698 -18.19 12.01 13.70
CA ALA A 698 -18.84 12.68 12.59
C ALA A 698 -20.16 13.35 13.01
N SER A 699 -21.00 12.61 13.74
CA SER A 699 -22.28 13.11 14.26
C SER A 699 -22.07 14.28 15.22
N LEU A 700 -21.15 14.13 16.18
CA LEU A 700 -20.80 15.19 17.13
C LEU A 700 -20.20 16.42 16.44
N ALA A 701 -19.32 16.23 15.44
CA ALA A 701 -18.71 17.31 14.67
C ALA A 701 -19.77 18.18 13.97
N ALA A 702 -20.76 17.53 13.35
CA ALA A 702 -21.90 18.18 12.70
C ALA A 702 -22.88 18.84 13.69
N GLY A 703 -22.67 18.71 15.01
CA GLY A 703 -23.49 19.34 16.05
C GLY A 703 -24.68 18.49 16.52
N ASN A 704 -24.74 17.21 16.14
CA ASN A 704 -25.77 16.28 16.57
C ASN A 704 -25.45 15.70 17.96
N THR A 705 -26.49 15.36 18.71
CA THR A 705 -26.32 14.50 19.90
C THR A 705 -26.36 13.04 19.47
N VAL A 706 -25.67 12.17 20.21
CA VAL A 706 -25.41 10.80 19.77
C VAL A 706 -25.88 9.79 20.82
N LEU A 707 -26.62 8.78 20.35
CA LEU A 707 -26.90 7.54 21.07
C LEU A 707 -26.10 6.42 20.40
N ALA A 708 -25.01 6.02 21.05
CA ALA A 708 -24.05 5.07 20.51
C ALA A 708 -24.38 3.63 20.96
N LYS A 709 -24.71 2.76 20.01
CA LYS A 709 -24.97 1.33 20.22
C LYS A 709 -23.85 0.52 19.53
N PRO A 710 -22.88 -0.04 20.27
CA PRO A 710 -21.87 -0.91 19.68
C PRO A 710 -22.46 -2.30 19.36
N ALA A 711 -21.74 -3.10 18.59
CA ALA A 711 -22.00 -4.54 18.50
C ALA A 711 -21.84 -5.20 19.88
N GLU A 712 -22.72 -6.16 20.19
CA GLU A 712 -22.76 -6.86 21.47
C GLU A 712 -21.45 -7.60 21.79
N GLN A 713 -20.75 -8.09 20.76
CA GLN A 713 -19.48 -8.81 20.90
C GLN A 713 -18.35 -7.91 21.44
N THR A 714 -18.41 -6.59 21.21
CA THR A 714 -17.27 -5.68 21.41
C THR A 714 -17.63 -4.42 22.18
N SER A 715 -18.35 -4.58 23.30
CA SER A 715 -18.88 -3.45 24.08
C SER A 715 -17.83 -2.78 24.99
N LEU A 716 -16.75 -3.46 25.39
CA LEU A 716 -15.76 -2.95 26.34
C LEU A 716 -14.87 -1.87 25.71
N ILE A 717 -14.34 -2.11 24.50
CA ILE A 717 -13.54 -1.12 23.78
C ILE A 717 -14.34 0.14 23.44
N ALA A 718 -15.60 -0.04 23.04
CA ALA A 718 -16.51 1.07 22.78
C ALA A 718 -16.81 1.87 24.06
N ALA A 719 -17.10 1.20 25.18
CA ALA A 719 -17.29 1.85 26.47
C ALA A 719 -16.06 2.63 26.94
N TYR A 720 -14.86 2.06 26.75
CA TYR A 720 -13.62 2.75 27.07
C TYR A 720 -13.40 3.98 26.20
N ALA A 721 -13.68 3.88 24.89
CA ALA A 721 -13.59 5.01 23.97
C ALA A 721 -14.60 6.13 24.30
N VAL A 722 -15.81 5.80 24.77
CA VAL A 722 -16.79 6.80 25.25
C VAL A 722 -16.29 7.52 26.50
N ARG A 723 -15.64 6.82 27.45
CA ARG A 723 -15.00 7.46 28.60
C ARG A 723 -13.94 8.48 28.16
N LEU A 724 -13.11 8.12 27.17
CA LEU A 724 -12.12 9.05 26.61
C LEU A 724 -12.77 10.23 25.88
N LEU A 725 -13.91 10.05 25.20
CA LEU A 725 -14.67 11.16 24.61
C LEU A 725 -15.21 12.12 25.68
N HIS A 726 -15.69 11.61 26.81
CA HIS A 726 -16.10 12.44 27.94
C HIS A 726 -14.92 13.19 28.56
N GLU A 727 -13.78 12.51 28.75
CA GLU A 727 -12.53 13.13 29.21
C GLU A 727 -12.05 14.21 28.23
N ALA A 728 -12.22 13.99 26.92
CA ALA A 728 -11.92 14.97 25.89
C ALA A 728 -12.83 16.21 25.92
N GLY A 729 -13.89 16.21 26.74
CA GLY A 729 -14.79 17.33 26.96
C GLY A 729 -16.14 17.22 26.23
N ILE A 730 -16.49 16.06 25.67
CA ILE A 730 -17.83 15.85 25.10
C ILE A 730 -18.85 15.70 26.25
N PRO A 731 -19.89 16.55 26.32
CA PRO A 731 -20.90 16.46 27.36
C PRO A 731 -21.60 15.10 27.38
N ARG A 732 -21.85 14.55 28.58
CA ARG A 732 -22.49 13.23 28.73
C ARG A 732 -23.86 13.13 28.07
N ALA A 733 -24.69 14.17 28.14
CA ALA A 733 -25.98 14.13 27.46
C ALA A 733 -25.87 14.27 25.93
N ALA A 734 -24.75 14.81 25.42
CA ALA A 734 -24.50 14.91 23.99
C ALA A 734 -23.98 13.60 23.37
N LEU A 735 -23.40 12.71 24.17
CA LEU A 735 -22.98 11.37 23.77
C LEU A 735 -23.36 10.37 24.85
N GLN A 736 -24.31 9.49 24.59
CA GLN A 736 -24.71 8.44 25.53
C GLN A 736 -24.42 7.06 24.94
N PHE A 737 -24.02 6.13 25.79
CA PHE A 737 -23.62 4.78 25.41
C PHE A 737 -24.67 3.77 25.86
N LEU A 738 -25.17 2.98 24.91
CA LEU A 738 -26.26 2.02 25.10
C LEU A 738 -25.84 0.65 24.56
N PRO A 739 -25.04 -0.13 25.33
CA PRO A 739 -24.67 -1.48 24.95
C PRO A 739 -25.91 -2.40 24.98
N GLY A 740 -25.98 -3.37 24.09
CA GLY A 740 -27.06 -4.37 24.13
C GLY A 740 -27.34 -5.01 22.77
N ARG A 741 -28.37 -5.84 22.71
CA ARG A 741 -28.72 -6.56 21.47
C ARG A 741 -29.37 -5.67 20.41
N GLY A 742 -29.12 -6.00 19.14
CA GLY A 742 -29.72 -5.31 17.99
C GLY A 742 -31.25 -5.36 17.99
N GLU A 743 -31.85 -6.52 18.25
CA GLU A 743 -33.32 -6.68 18.23
C GLU A 743 -34.05 -5.98 19.39
N VAL A 744 -33.32 -5.54 20.43
CA VAL A 744 -33.90 -4.85 21.59
C VAL A 744 -33.52 -3.38 21.56
N VAL A 745 -32.25 -3.06 21.80
CA VAL A 745 -31.77 -1.67 21.95
C VAL A 745 -31.74 -0.97 20.59
N GLY A 746 -31.19 -1.62 19.56
CA GLY A 746 -31.12 -1.05 18.21
C GLY A 746 -32.50 -0.79 17.60
N ALA A 747 -33.42 -1.75 17.75
CA ALA A 747 -34.80 -1.62 17.28
C ALA A 747 -35.57 -0.49 18.01
N ALA A 748 -35.43 -0.40 19.33
CA ALA A 748 -36.07 0.66 20.12
C ALA A 748 -35.58 2.06 19.71
N LEU A 749 -34.27 2.22 19.51
CA LEU A 749 -33.66 3.48 19.08
C LEU A 749 -34.13 3.89 17.69
N THR A 750 -34.04 2.99 16.71
CA THR A 750 -34.39 3.30 15.31
C THR A 750 -35.89 3.55 15.11
N GLY A 751 -36.75 2.96 15.95
CA GLY A 751 -38.19 3.17 15.94
C GLY A 751 -38.67 4.50 16.55
N ASP A 752 -37.85 5.21 17.34
CA ASP A 752 -38.30 6.37 18.12
C ASP A 752 -38.30 7.69 17.32
N ALA A 753 -39.39 8.45 17.40
CA ALA A 753 -39.63 9.69 16.65
C ALA A 753 -38.62 10.82 16.95
N ARG A 754 -37.94 10.81 18.10
CA ARG A 754 -36.94 11.84 18.46
C ARG A 754 -35.64 11.68 17.67
N ILE A 755 -35.36 10.48 17.14
CA ILE A 755 -34.19 10.22 16.31
C ILE A 755 -34.37 10.83 14.94
N GLN A 756 -33.42 11.68 14.54
CA GLN A 756 -33.45 12.40 13.26
C GLN A 756 -32.44 11.83 12.25
N GLY A 757 -31.58 10.92 12.68
CA GLY A 757 -30.67 10.20 11.80
C GLY A 757 -30.16 8.89 12.39
N VAL A 758 -29.82 7.95 11.52
CA VAL A 758 -29.18 6.68 11.85
C VAL A 758 -27.96 6.52 10.96
N ILE A 759 -26.80 6.31 11.59
CA ILE A 759 -25.61 5.82 10.94
C ILE A 759 -25.47 4.35 11.33
N PHE A 760 -25.43 3.47 10.34
CA PHE A 760 -25.35 2.04 10.54
C PHE A 760 -24.22 1.48 9.68
N THR A 761 -23.35 0.68 10.31
CA THR A 761 -22.40 -0.15 9.58
C THR A 761 -22.57 -1.61 9.99
N GLY A 762 -22.85 -2.50 9.01
CA GLY A 762 -23.10 -3.92 9.30
C GLY A 762 -23.60 -4.71 8.09
N SER A 763 -24.45 -5.71 8.31
CA SER A 763 -24.96 -6.56 7.22
C SER A 763 -26.04 -5.86 6.38
N THR A 764 -26.12 -6.20 5.09
CA THR A 764 -27.15 -5.67 4.18
C THR A 764 -28.56 -6.02 4.68
N GLU A 765 -28.73 -7.19 5.27
CA GLU A 765 -29.99 -7.67 5.83
C GLU A 765 -30.47 -6.79 6.99
N VAL A 766 -29.58 -6.42 7.92
CA VAL A 766 -29.94 -5.53 9.05
C VAL A 766 -30.17 -4.09 8.56
N ALA A 767 -29.39 -3.61 7.59
CA ALA A 767 -29.63 -2.29 6.97
C ALA A 767 -31.03 -2.20 6.35
N GLN A 768 -31.51 -3.26 5.69
CA GLN A 768 -32.88 -3.32 5.17
C GLN A 768 -33.93 -3.29 6.28
N ILE A 769 -33.71 -4.00 7.40
CA ILE A 769 -34.63 -3.97 8.55
C ILE A 769 -34.73 -2.55 9.11
N ILE A 770 -33.61 -1.85 9.27
CA ILE A 770 -33.57 -0.45 9.70
C ILE A 770 -34.31 0.43 8.69
N ASN A 771 -34.01 0.30 7.40
CA ASN A 771 -34.66 1.08 6.34
C ASN A 771 -36.19 0.90 6.35
N ARG A 772 -36.68 -0.33 6.48
CA ARG A 772 -38.13 -0.65 6.59
C ARG A 772 -38.75 -0.06 7.85
N THR A 773 -38.00 0.00 8.94
CA THR A 773 -38.45 0.62 10.20
C THR A 773 -38.58 2.13 10.04
N LEU A 774 -37.56 2.78 9.46
CA LEU A 774 -37.57 4.22 9.22
C LEU A 774 -38.63 4.64 8.20
N ALA A 775 -38.85 3.85 7.15
CA ALA A 775 -39.85 4.13 6.12
C ALA A 775 -41.30 4.13 6.63
N LYS A 776 -41.59 3.49 7.78
CA LYS A 776 -42.91 3.55 8.41
C LYS A 776 -43.22 4.90 9.03
N ARG A 777 -42.18 5.71 9.31
CA ARG A 777 -42.28 7.01 9.97
C ARG A 777 -42.63 8.14 8.99
N HIS A 778 -43.19 9.21 9.54
CA HIS A 778 -43.66 10.39 8.79
C HIS A 778 -42.60 11.50 8.66
N ASP A 779 -41.52 11.42 9.44
CA ASP A 779 -40.53 12.50 9.62
C ASP A 779 -39.23 12.33 8.80
N ASP A 780 -39.15 11.30 7.94
CA ASP A 780 -38.04 11.04 7.00
C ASP A 780 -36.61 11.16 7.60
N PRO A 781 -36.30 10.40 8.67
CA PRO A 781 -34.99 10.46 9.29
C PRO A 781 -33.89 10.05 8.32
N VAL A 782 -32.71 10.68 8.47
CA VAL A 782 -31.55 10.35 7.66
C VAL A 782 -31.09 8.92 7.93
N LEU A 783 -30.82 8.15 6.88
CA LEU A 783 -30.07 6.89 6.96
C LEU A 783 -28.76 7.03 6.18
N VAL A 784 -27.67 6.67 6.83
CA VAL A 784 -26.38 6.31 6.22
C VAL A 784 -26.13 4.85 6.59
N ALA A 785 -26.10 3.97 5.60
CA ALA A 785 -25.89 2.54 5.80
C ALA A 785 -24.71 2.07 4.95
N GLU A 786 -23.62 1.70 5.60
CA GLU A 786 -22.46 1.05 4.99
C GLU A 786 -22.52 -0.45 5.27
N THR A 787 -22.33 -1.28 4.25
CA THR A 787 -22.60 -2.72 4.36
C THR A 787 -21.53 -3.57 3.67
N GLY A 788 -21.81 -4.86 3.49
CA GLY A 788 -20.84 -5.86 3.01
C GLY A 788 -20.45 -5.74 1.53
N GLY A 789 -19.57 -6.65 1.09
CA GLY A 789 -19.07 -6.69 -0.29
C GLY A 789 -18.77 -8.09 -0.80
N MET A 790 -18.97 -8.31 -2.10
CA MET A 790 -18.42 -9.45 -2.83
C MET A 790 -17.15 -9.02 -3.58
N ASN A 791 -16.14 -8.61 -2.81
CA ASN A 791 -14.98 -7.91 -3.37
C ASN A 791 -14.14 -8.83 -4.24
N ALA A 792 -13.76 -8.32 -5.41
CA ALA A 792 -13.02 -9.06 -6.42
C ALA A 792 -11.66 -8.43 -6.71
N MET A 793 -10.70 -9.26 -7.14
CA MET A 793 -9.42 -8.81 -7.69
C MET A 793 -9.21 -9.48 -9.05
N ILE A 794 -8.88 -8.69 -10.07
CA ILE A 794 -8.52 -9.19 -11.41
C ILE A 794 -7.01 -9.10 -11.56
N VAL A 795 -6.40 -10.23 -11.95
CA VAL A 795 -4.96 -10.34 -12.19
C VAL A 795 -4.72 -10.84 -13.61
N ASP A 796 -4.09 -10.00 -14.43
CA ASP A 796 -3.66 -10.39 -15.77
C ASP A 796 -2.23 -10.97 -15.77
N SER A 797 -1.79 -11.48 -16.91
CA SER A 797 -0.49 -12.13 -17.07
C SER A 797 0.72 -11.18 -17.03
N SER A 798 0.52 -9.86 -16.96
CA SER A 798 1.59 -8.86 -16.82
C SER A 798 1.95 -8.58 -15.36
N ALA A 799 1.11 -9.01 -14.42
CA ALA A 799 1.35 -8.85 -12.99
C ALA A 799 2.57 -9.65 -12.49
N LEU A 800 3.22 -9.15 -11.44
CA LEU A 800 4.28 -9.89 -10.75
C LEU A 800 3.66 -10.88 -9.75
N PRO A 801 3.83 -12.21 -9.91
CA PRO A 801 3.21 -13.21 -9.04
C PRO A 801 3.48 -13.01 -7.55
N GLU A 802 4.69 -12.65 -7.16
CA GLU A 802 5.11 -12.48 -5.77
C GLU A 802 4.37 -11.31 -5.08
N GLN A 803 4.17 -10.21 -5.80
CA GLN A 803 3.35 -9.08 -5.34
C GLN A 803 1.88 -9.49 -5.21
N VAL A 804 1.33 -10.15 -6.24
CA VAL A 804 -0.05 -10.65 -6.23
C VAL A 804 -0.28 -11.56 -5.03
N VAL A 805 0.61 -12.52 -4.77
CA VAL A 805 0.48 -13.44 -3.63
C VAL A 805 0.49 -12.68 -2.31
N THR A 806 1.42 -11.75 -2.12
CA THR A 806 1.48 -10.91 -0.91
C THR A 806 0.17 -10.15 -0.69
N ASP A 807 -0.33 -9.49 -1.73
CA ASP A 807 -1.54 -8.67 -1.67
C ASP A 807 -2.80 -9.51 -1.52
N VAL A 808 -2.86 -10.71 -2.12
CA VAL A 808 -3.95 -11.68 -1.95
C VAL A 808 -4.00 -12.20 -0.52
N LEU A 809 -2.87 -12.61 0.05
CA LEU A 809 -2.82 -13.10 1.43
C LEU A 809 -3.29 -12.04 2.42
N SER A 810 -2.76 -10.81 2.28
CA SER A 810 -3.16 -9.67 3.10
C SER A 810 -4.65 -9.33 2.90
N SER A 811 -5.15 -9.35 1.68
CA SER A 811 -6.54 -8.97 1.42
C SER A 811 -7.55 -10.03 1.84
N ALA A 812 -7.23 -11.32 1.73
CA ALA A 812 -8.19 -12.40 1.96
C ALA A 812 -8.17 -12.93 3.40
N PHE A 813 -7.01 -12.94 4.06
CA PHE A 813 -6.82 -13.68 5.32
C PHE A 813 -6.46 -12.80 6.52
N ASP A 814 -5.98 -11.56 6.31
CA ASP A 814 -5.77 -10.61 7.41
C ASP A 814 -7.05 -10.42 8.22
N SER A 815 -6.93 -10.30 9.56
CA SER A 815 -8.08 -10.24 10.47
C SER A 815 -9.06 -11.43 10.31
N ALA A 816 -8.55 -12.60 9.92
CA ALA A 816 -9.34 -13.78 9.56
C ALA A 816 -10.38 -13.48 8.46
N GLY A 817 -10.08 -12.59 7.51
CA GLY A 817 -11.00 -12.19 6.45
C GLY A 817 -12.23 -11.43 6.94
N GLN A 818 -12.25 -10.97 8.20
CA GLN A 818 -13.38 -10.25 8.82
C GLN A 818 -13.34 -8.74 8.54
N ARG A 819 -12.90 -8.34 7.34
CA ARG A 819 -13.00 -6.96 6.86
C ARG A 819 -14.09 -6.90 5.80
N CYS A 820 -14.91 -5.86 5.81
CA CYS A 820 -15.86 -5.62 4.71
C CYS A 820 -15.13 -5.46 3.37
N SER A 821 -13.89 -4.98 3.38
CA SER A 821 -13.00 -4.84 2.21
C SER A 821 -12.23 -6.11 1.83
N ALA A 822 -12.34 -7.21 2.58
CA ALA A 822 -11.54 -8.40 2.33
C ALA A 822 -11.82 -9.03 0.96
N LEU A 823 -10.78 -9.56 0.33
CA LEU A 823 -10.85 -10.20 -0.98
C LEU A 823 -11.64 -11.51 -0.88
N ARG A 824 -12.77 -11.58 -1.61
CA ARG A 824 -13.64 -12.75 -1.65
C ARG A 824 -13.39 -13.59 -2.90
N VAL A 825 -13.09 -12.93 -4.01
CA VAL A 825 -13.00 -13.53 -5.34
C VAL A 825 -11.76 -13.06 -6.09
N LEU A 826 -10.86 -13.97 -6.42
CA LEU A 826 -9.67 -13.72 -7.24
C LEU A 826 -9.89 -14.27 -8.66
N TYR A 827 -9.88 -13.40 -9.65
CA TYR A 827 -9.85 -13.78 -11.06
C TYR A 827 -8.41 -13.80 -11.55
N LEU A 828 -7.94 -14.97 -11.99
CA LEU A 828 -6.62 -15.16 -12.56
C LEU A 828 -6.72 -15.44 -14.06
N GLN A 829 -5.93 -14.75 -14.87
CA GLN A 829 -5.82 -15.09 -16.28
C GLN A 829 -5.25 -16.52 -16.43
N ASN A 830 -5.84 -17.31 -17.32
CA ASN A 830 -5.51 -18.73 -17.53
C ASN A 830 -4.00 -19.00 -17.62
N ASP A 831 -3.25 -18.12 -18.30
CA ASP A 831 -1.84 -18.30 -18.61
C ASP A 831 -0.91 -18.27 -17.39
N ILE A 832 -1.35 -17.68 -16.27
CA ILE A 832 -0.58 -17.58 -15.02
C ILE A 832 -1.23 -18.30 -13.84
N ALA A 833 -2.47 -18.75 -13.99
CA ALA A 833 -3.30 -19.25 -12.89
C ALA A 833 -2.63 -20.38 -12.10
N ASP A 834 -2.06 -21.40 -12.77
CA ASP A 834 -1.45 -22.53 -12.07
C ASP A 834 -0.24 -22.12 -11.22
N LYS A 835 0.65 -21.27 -11.76
CA LYS A 835 1.85 -20.76 -11.07
C LYS A 835 1.44 -19.93 -9.85
N VAL A 836 0.49 -19.01 -10.02
CA VAL A 836 0.03 -18.11 -8.95
C VAL A 836 -0.75 -18.87 -7.87
N ILE A 837 -1.66 -19.78 -8.24
CA ILE A 837 -2.39 -20.62 -7.29
C ILE A 837 -1.43 -21.48 -6.47
N ALA A 838 -0.42 -22.09 -7.08
CA ALA A 838 0.58 -22.88 -6.36
C ALA A 838 1.37 -22.03 -5.34
N MET A 839 1.78 -20.82 -5.73
CA MET A 839 2.48 -19.89 -4.85
C MET A 839 1.58 -19.39 -3.71
N ILE A 840 0.30 -19.10 -3.97
CA ILE A 840 -0.67 -18.73 -2.93
C ILE A 840 -0.82 -19.87 -1.92
N LYS A 841 -0.99 -21.12 -2.36
CA LYS A 841 -1.12 -22.28 -1.47
C LYS A 841 0.13 -22.45 -0.58
N GLY A 842 1.32 -22.36 -1.16
CA GLY A 842 2.57 -22.45 -0.41
C GLY A 842 2.73 -21.31 0.60
N ALA A 843 2.36 -20.08 0.24
CA ALA A 843 2.42 -18.94 1.13
C ALA A 843 1.35 -19.03 2.25
N MET A 844 0.17 -19.58 1.95
CA MET A 844 -0.87 -19.86 2.96
C MET A 844 -0.36 -20.82 4.02
N ASP A 845 0.40 -21.85 3.64
CA ASP A 845 0.95 -22.84 4.57
C ASP A 845 1.97 -22.24 5.55
N GLU A 846 2.51 -21.06 5.24
CA GLU A 846 3.41 -20.32 6.11
C GLU A 846 2.68 -19.42 7.14
N LEU A 847 1.36 -19.30 7.07
CA LEU A 847 0.56 -18.50 8.00
C LEU A 847 0.44 -19.20 9.36
N THR A 848 0.70 -18.44 10.42
CA THR A 848 0.47 -18.87 11.80
C THR A 848 -0.93 -18.47 12.24
N VAL A 849 -1.82 -19.45 12.40
CA VAL A 849 -3.16 -19.26 12.97
C VAL A 849 -3.12 -19.54 14.47
N GLY A 850 -3.61 -18.62 15.31
CA GLY A 850 -3.61 -18.81 16.76
C GLY A 850 -3.99 -17.58 17.57
N ASN A 851 -3.62 -17.58 18.86
CA ASN A 851 -3.94 -16.49 19.78
C ASN A 851 -3.26 -15.17 19.32
N PRO A 852 -4.02 -14.11 19.05
CA PRO A 852 -3.50 -12.86 18.49
C PRO A 852 -2.68 -12.02 19.49
N ALA A 853 -2.66 -12.39 20.78
CA ALA A 853 -1.75 -11.79 21.76
C ALA A 853 -0.27 -12.11 21.51
N LYS A 854 0.02 -13.12 20.66
CA LYS A 854 1.38 -13.50 20.27
C LYS A 854 1.83 -12.68 19.06
N LEU A 855 3.04 -12.13 19.15
CA LEU A 855 3.67 -11.41 18.04
C LEU A 855 3.83 -12.26 16.77
N THR A 856 3.91 -13.58 16.92
CA THR A 856 4.05 -14.55 15.83
C THR A 856 2.74 -14.86 15.11
N THR A 857 1.57 -14.45 15.60
CA THR A 857 0.29 -14.80 14.99
C THR A 857 0.00 -13.93 13.77
N ASP A 858 -0.32 -14.55 12.63
CA ASP A 858 -0.74 -13.85 11.40
C ASP A 858 -2.26 -13.76 11.29
N VAL A 859 -2.97 -14.80 11.74
CA VAL A 859 -4.44 -14.91 11.62
C VAL A 859 -5.04 -15.29 12.98
N GLY A 860 -5.90 -14.42 13.50
CA GLY A 860 -6.64 -14.61 14.75
C GLY A 860 -7.90 -15.47 14.60
N PRO A 861 -8.74 -15.54 15.63
CA PRO A 861 -10.03 -16.23 15.59
C PRO A 861 -11.07 -15.46 14.75
N VAL A 862 -12.17 -16.14 14.43
CA VAL A 862 -13.43 -15.47 14.07
C VAL A 862 -14.19 -15.07 15.33
N ILE A 863 -15.05 -14.06 15.24
CA ILE A 863 -15.56 -13.34 16.42
C ILE A 863 -16.38 -14.20 17.40
N ASP A 864 -17.17 -15.15 16.91
CA ASP A 864 -18.02 -15.99 17.75
C ASP A 864 -18.36 -17.34 17.09
N ALA A 865 -19.09 -18.18 17.82
CA ALA A 865 -19.47 -19.51 17.40
C ALA A 865 -20.50 -19.52 16.25
N GLU A 866 -21.33 -18.48 16.12
CA GLU A 866 -22.29 -18.36 15.03
C GLU A 866 -21.56 -18.09 13.70
N ALA A 867 -20.62 -17.14 13.71
CA ALA A 867 -19.74 -16.86 12.58
C ALA A 867 -18.94 -18.11 12.19
N GLN A 868 -18.36 -18.81 13.18
CA GLN A 868 -17.62 -20.05 12.94
C GLN A 868 -18.50 -21.12 12.28
N ALA A 869 -19.70 -21.37 12.83
CA ALA A 869 -20.61 -22.38 12.29
C ALA A 869 -21.06 -22.05 10.87
N GLY A 870 -21.39 -20.79 10.59
CA GLY A 870 -21.77 -20.33 9.25
C GLY A 870 -20.66 -20.52 8.22
N LEU A 871 -19.42 -20.21 8.60
CA LEU A 871 -18.24 -20.39 7.75
C LEU A 871 -17.93 -21.86 7.50
N LEU A 872 -17.96 -22.70 8.54
CA LEU A 872 -17.75 -24.14 8.41
C LEU A 872 -18.83 -24.80 7.54
N ALA A 873 -20.08 -24.36 7.65
CA ALA A 873 -21.16 -24.83 6.78
C ALA A 873 -20.94 -24.44 5.31
N HIS A 874 -20.49 -23.21 5.04
CA HIS A 874 -20.11 -22.79 3.68
C HIS A 874 -18.95 -23.62 3.13
N ILE A 875 -17.88 -23.82 3.92
CA ILE A 875 -16.73 -24.65 3.54
C ILE A 875 -17.17 -26.08 3.24
N ALA A 876 -18.03 -26.67 4.08
CA ALA A 876 -18.55 -28.03 3.87
C ALA A 876 -19.38 -28.15 2.58
N ARG A 877 -20.18 -27.12 2.24
CA ARG A 877 -20.92 -27.07 0.98
C ARG A 877 -19.97 -26.98 -0.22
N MET A 878 -19.02 -26.03 -0.19
CA MET A 878 -18.09 -25.78 -1.30
C MET A 878 -17.15 -26.96 -1.56
N LYS A 879 -16.78 -27.75 -0.54
CA LYS A 879 -16.02 -29.00 -0.72
C LYS A 879 -16.64 -29.96 -1.75
N ASN A 880 -17.96 -29.92 -1.93
CA ASN A 880 -18.67 -30.81 -2.84
C ASN A 880 -18.85 -30.24 -4.26
N SER A 881 -18.68 -28.93 -4.45
CA SER A 881 -18.88 -28.27 -5.76
C SER A 881 -17.62 -27.65 -6.36
N ALA A 882 -16.64 -27.28 -5.53
CA ALA A 882 -15.41 -26.65 -5.98
C ALA A 882 -14.53 -27.63 -6.76
N ARG A 883 -13.85 -27.10 -7.78
CA ARG A 883 -12.87 -27.83 -8.59
C ARG A 883 -11.68 -28.29 -7.76
N ALA A 884 -11.21 -27.44 -6.86
CA ALA A 884 -10.10 -27.73 -5.96
C ALA A 884 -10.24 -26.95 -4.64
N MET A 885 -9.59 -27.44 -3.60
CA MET A 885 -9.53 -26.79 -2.29
C MET A 885 -8.10 -26.88 -1.73
N HIS A 886 -7.68 -25.82 -1.04
CA HIS A 886 -6.52 -25.82 -0.15
C HIS A 886 -6.92 -25.18 1.18
N GLN A 887 -6.46 -25.74 2.29
CA GLN A 887 -6.81 -25.25 3.63
C GLN A 887 -5.61 -25.44 4.55
N THR A 888 -5.28 -24.40 5.30
CA THR A 888 -4.19 -24.46 6.27
C THR A 888 -4.57 -25.33 7.46
N LYS A 889 -3.58 -25.69 8.28
CA LYS A 889 -3.81 -26.50 9.48
C LYS A 889 -4.09 -25.61 10.69
N LEU A 890 -5.11 -25.96 11.47
CA LEU A 890 -5.27 -25.44 12.82
C LEU A 890 -4.42 -26.29 13.79
N SER A 891 -3.74 -25.62 14.71
CA SER A 891 -3.02 -26.30 15.79
C SER A 891 -3.97 -26.60 16.96
N ALA A 892 -3.56 -27.49 17.87
CA ALA A 892 -4.32 -27.78 19.10
C ALA A 892 -4.54 -26.52 19.97
N ALA A 893 -3.70 -25.49 19.83
CA ALA A 893 -3.86 -24.21 20.52
C ALA A 893 -5.13 -23.43 20.08
N CYS A 894 -5.76 -23.83 18.97
CA CYS A 894 -6.99 -23.21 18.47
C CYS A 894 -8.27 -23.86 19.06
N GLU A 895 -8.17 -24.96 19.81
CA GLU A 895 -9.34 -25.74 20.26
C GLU A 895 -10.22 -25.00 21.28
N GLN A 896 -9.64 -24.06 22.04
CA GLN A 896 -10.34 -23.32 23.10
C GLN A 896 -11.02 -22.03 22.61
N GLY A 897 -10.88 -21.69 21.32
CA GLY A 897 -11.47 -20.50 20.71
C GLY A 897 -12.23 -20.81 19.42
N THR A 898 -12.75 -19.77 18.79
CA THR A 898 -13.52 -19.85 17.54
C THR A 898 -12.64 -19.60 16.34
N PHE A 899 -11.91 -20.63 15.87
CA PHE A 899 -11.03 -20.50 14.71
C PHE A 899 -11.61 -21.14 13.44
N VAL A 900 -11.30 -20.54 12.30
CA VAL A 900 -11.54 -21.11 10.96
C VAL A 900 -10.23 -21.04 10.20
N ALA A 901 -9.79 -22.17 9.65
CA ALA A 901 -8.57 -22.21 8.85
C ALA A 901 -8.70 -21.37 7.57
N PRO A 902 -7.73 -20.51 7.23
CA PRO A 902 -7.58 -19.95 5.89
C PRO A 902 -7.80 -21.01 4.81
N THR A 903 -8.78 -20.74 3.94
CA THR A 903 -9.28 -21.69 2.95
C THR A 903 -9.31 -21.03 1.58
N LEU A 904 -8.83 -21.74 0.57
CA LEU A 904 -8.90 -21.36 -0.84
C LEU A 904 -9.73 -22.41 -1.59
N PHE A 905 -10.74 -21.97 -2.32
CA PHE A 905 -11.49 -22.78 -3.28
C PHE A 905 -11.23 -22.31 -4.70
N GLU A 906 -10.99 -23.23 -5.63
CA GLU A 906 -11.10 -22.97 -7.06
C GLU A 906 -12.51 -23.36 -7.52
N ILE A 907 -13.24 -22.43 -8.14
CA ILE A 907 -14.64 -22.61 -8.55
C ILE A 907 -14.81 -22.22 -10.01
N ASP A 908 -15.88 -22.72 -10.65
CA ASP A 908 -16.08 -22.51 -12.09
C ASP A 908 -16.92 -21.26 -12.40
N ASN A 909 -17.81 -20.85 -11.48
CA ASN A 909 -18.75 -19.74 -11.73
C ASN A 909 -18.97 -18.88 -10.48
N LEU A 910 -18.97 -17.54 -10.63
CA LEU A 910 -19.21 -16.64 -9.49
C LEU A 910 -20.60 -16.85 -8.88
N SER A 911 -21.56 -17.28 -9.70
CA SER A 911 -22.94 -17.52 -9.28
C SER A 911 -23.10 -18.58 -8.18
N GLU A 912 -22.07 -19.38 -7.86
CA GLU A 912 -22.05 -20.27 -6.70
C GLU A 912 -22.02 -19.52 -5.36
N LEU A 913 -21.64 -18.24 -5.38
CA LEU A 913 -21.62 -17.32 -4.25
C LEU A 913 -22.89 -16.47 -4.26
N LYS A 914 -23.84 -16.81 -3.39
CA LYS A 914 -25.15 -16.12 -3.30
C LYS A 914 -25.16 -14.92 -2.36
N ARG A 915 -24.25 -14.91 -1.38
CA ARG A 915 -24.12 -13.89 -0.33
C ARG A 915 -22.66 -13.78 0.09
N GLU A 916 -22.31 -12.70 0.77
CA GLU A 916 -20.98 -12.55 1.36
C GLU A 916 -20.66 -13.69 2.34
N VAL A 917 -19.40 -14.12 2.33
CA VAL A 917 -18.83 -15.10 3.26
C VAL A 917 -17.80 -14.37 4.11
N PHE A 918 -18.21 -13.95 5.31
CA PHE A 918 -17.44 -13.05 6.18
C PHE A 918 -16.38 -13.78 7.02
N GLY A 919 -15.34 -14.30 6.37
CA GLY A 919 -14.27 -15.06 7.04
C GLY A 919 -13.10 -15.36 6.10
N PRO A 920 -12.15 -16.21 6.51
CA PRO A 920 -10.88 -16.39 5.81
C PRO A 920 -11.04 -17.41 4.66
N VAL A 921 -11.96 -17.13 3.73
CA VAL A 921 -12.31 -18.01 2.60
C VAL A 921 -12.16 -17.25 1.28
N LEU A 922 -11.12 -17.59 0.52
CA LEU A 922 -10.85 -17.07 -0.81
C LEU A 922 -11.44 -18.00 -1.89
N HIS A 923 -12.10 -17.42 -2.88
CA HIS A 923 -12.57 -18.15 -4.06
C HIS A 923 -11.76 -17.69 -5.28
N VAL A 924 -11.31 -18.63 -6.11
CA VAL A 924 -10.48 -18.38 -7.29
C VAL A 924 -11.24 -18.83 -8.52
N LEU A 925 -11.35 -17.94 -9.50
CA LEU A 925 -11.83 -18.24 -10.84
C LEU A 925 -10.72 -17.99 -11.86
N ARG A 926 -10.80 -18.67 -12.99
CA ARG A 926 -9.93 -18.42 -14.13
C ARG A 926 -10.69 -17.71 -15.24
N TYR A 927 -10.00 -16.90 -16.03
CA TYR A 927 -10.57 -16.27 -17.21
C TYR A 927 -9.58 -16.22 -18.39
N ALA A 928 -10.09 -16.20 -19.61
CA ALA A 928 -9.28 -15.93 -20.80
C ALA A 928 -9.11 -14.43 -20.99
N ALA A 929 -7.97 -13.96 -21.51
CA ALA A 929 -7.71 -12.53 -21.71
C ALA A 929 -8.83 -11.80 -22.48
N SER A 930 -9.43 -12.48 -23.46
CA SER A 930 -10.56 -12.00 -24.27
C SER A 930 -11.87 -11.83 -23.51
N ASP A 931 -12.01 -12.46 -22.34
CA ASP A 931 -13.24 -12.48 -21.54
C ASP A 931 -13.25 -11.38 -20.45
N LEU A 932 -12.29 -10.45 -20.46
CA LEU A 932 -12.19 -9.41 -19.44
C LEU A 932 -13.51 -8.63 -19.25
N ASP A 933 -14.17 -8.25 -20.34
CA ASP A 933 -15.47 -7.56 -20.30
C ASP A 933 -16.55 -8.39 -19.62
N LYS A 934 -16.55 -9.71 -19.88
CA LYS A 934 -17.49 -10.64 -19.26
C LYS A 934 -17.22 -10.74 -17.76
N VAL A 935 -15.96 -10.79 -17.33
CA VAL A 935 -15.57 -10.81 -15.90
C VAL A 935 -16.04 -9.54 -15.19
N VAL A 936 -15.79 -8.36 -15.77
CA VAL A 936 -16.25 -7.09 -15.19
C VAL A 936 -17.79 -7.05 -15.08
N ALA A 937 -18.49 -7.53 -16.12
CA ALA A 937 -19.95 -7.63 -16.09
C ALA A 937 -20.46 -8.61 -15.01
N GLU A 938 -19.80 -9.75 -14.82
CA GLU A 938 -20.13 -10.75 -13.80
C GLU A 938 -19.97 -10.18 -12.38
N ILE A 939 -18.87 -9.46 -12.13
CA ILE A 939 -18.62 -8.79 -10.83
C ILE A 939 -19.70 -7.75 -10.55
N ASN A 940 -19.98 -6.87 -11.51
CA ASN A 940 -21.02 -5.85 -11.38
C ASN A 940 -22.41 -6.48 -11.15
N ALA A 941 -22.71 -7.64 -11.75
CA ALA A 941 -23.99 -8.33 -11.62
C ALA A 941 -24.27 -8.89 -10.22
N THR A 942 -23.26 -8.99 -9.35
CA THR A 942 -23.47 -9.34 -7.93
C THR A 942 -24.35 -8.30 -7.21
N GLY A 943 -24.35 -7.07 -7.72
CA GLY A 943 -25.00 -5.90 -7.14
C GLY A 943 -24.25 -5.31 -5.94
N TYR A 944 -23.13 -5.90 -5.52
CA TYR A 944 -22.20 -5.30 -4.57
C TYR A 944 -21.22 -4.38 -5.29
N GLY A 945 -20.61 -3.45 -4.54
CA GLY A 945 -19.80 -2.38 -5.11
C GLY A 945 -18.84 -1.74 -4.12
N LEU A 946 -18.16 -2.52 -3.25
CA LEU A 946 -17.32 -1.98 -2.17
C LEU A 946 -15.85 -1.81 -2.58
N THR A 947 -15.04 -2.88 -2.58
CA THR A 947 -13.63 -2.83 -3.00
C THR A 947 -13.34 -3.67 -4.24
N HIS A 948 -12.39 -3.22 -5.06
CA HIS A 948 -11.89 -3.95 -6.21
C HIS A 948 -10.37 -3.80 -6.37
N GLY A 949 -9.70 -4.91 -6.66
CA GLY A 949 -8.26 -4.95 -6.94
C GLY A 949 -7.96 -5.18 -8.42
N ILE A 950 -6.93 -4.52 -8.94
CA ILE A 950 -6.40 -4.73 -10.28
C ILE A 950 -4.90 -4.95 -10.18
N HIS A 951 -4.40 -6.09 -10.63
CA HIS A 951 -2.97 -6.30 -10.86
C HIS A 951 -2.71 -6.38 -12.36
N SER A 952 -2.08 -5.33 -12.89
CA SER A 952 -1.70 -5.19 -14.29
C SER A 952 -0.61 -4.12 -14.44
N ARG A 953 0.28 -4.29 -15.41
CA ARG A 953 1.27 -3.29 -15.83
C ARG A 953 0.82 -2.50 -17.07
N ILE A 954 -0.39 -2.76 -17.57
CA ILE A 954 -0.93 -2.19 -18.80
C ILE A 954 -1.93 -1.11 -18.45
N ASP A 955 -1.61 0.14 -18.77
CA ASP A 955 -2.44 1.28 -18.37
C ASP A 955 -3.78 1.27 -19.12
N GLU A 956 -3.80 0.81 -20.37
CA GLU A 956 -5.03 0.55 -21.15
C GLU A 956 -5.97 -0.42 -20.41
N THR A 957 -5.45 -1.51 -19.85
CA THR A 957 -6.26 -2.51 -19.13
C THR A 957 -6.78 -1.94 -17.81
N ILE A 958 -5.93 -1.24 -17.06
CA ILE A 958 -6.32 -0.56 -15.82
C ILE A 958 -7.43 0.46 -16.11
N ALA A 959 -7.25 1.31 -17.12
CA ALA A 959 -8.22 2.34 -17.49
C ALA A 959 -9.56 1.73 -17.93
N ASP A 960 -9.51 0.66 -18.72
CA ASP A 960 -10.71 -0.03 -19.21
C ASP A 960 -11.54 -0.63 -18.07
N ILE A 961 -10.89 -1.34 -17.13
CA ILE A 961 -11.55 -1.89 -15.94
C ILE A 961 -12.11 -0.75 -15.09
N CYS A 962 -11.31 0.27 -14.75
CA CYS A 962 -11.73 1.42 -13.95
C CYS A 962 -12.94 2.16 -14.55
N GLY A 963 -13.03 2.24 -15.88
CA GLY A 963 -14.15 2.88 -16.58
C GLY A 963 -15.45 2.07 -16.55
N LYS A 964 -15.39 0.75 -16.37
CA LYS A 964 -16.53 -0.17 -16.46
C LYS A 964 -16.97 -0.76 -15.12
N ILE A 965 -16.05 -0.92 -14.18
CA ILE A 965 -16.32 -1.50 -12.86
C ILE A 965 -17.17 -0.54 -12.02
N LYS A 966 -18.14 -1.10 -11.30
CA LYS A 966 -19.06 -0.36 -10.41
C LYS A 966 -18.73 -0.63 -8.95
N VAL A 967 -17.68 0.01 -8.46
CA VAL A 967 -17.20 -0.12 -7.08
C VAL A 967 -16.76 1.22 -6.51
N GLY A 968 -16.92 1.39 -5.21
CA GLY A 968 -16.57 2.63 -4.51
C GLY A 968 -15.07 2.81 -4.28
N ASN A 969 -14.30 1.75 -4.08
CA ASN A 969 -12.86 1.80 -3.81
C ASN A 969 -12.09 0.86 -4.76
N ILE A 970 -11.22 1.42 -5.58
CA ILE A 970 -10.40 0.70 -6.57
C ILE A 970 -8.94 0.80 -6.17
N TYR A 971 -8.24 -0.33 -6.16
CA TYR A 971 -6.84 -0.44 -5.80
C TYR A 971 -6.05 -1.10 -6.94
N VAL A 972 -4.96 -0.47 -7.36
CA VAL A 972 -4.13 -0.93 -8.49
C VAL A 972 -2.73 -1.30 -7.99
N ASN A 973 -2.32 -2.54 -8.27
CA ASN A 973 -1.03 -3.14 -7.92
C ASN A 973 -0.70 -3.06 -6.42
N ARG A 974 -1.71 -3.32 -5.58
CA ARG A 974 -1.63 -3.35 -4.12
C ARG A 974 -2.82 -4.14 -3.56
N ASN A 975 -2.76 -4.48 -2.27
CA ASN A 975 -3.89 -5.02 -1.53
C ASN A 975 -5.13 -4.09 -1.55
N ILE A 976 -6.30 -4.66 -1.24
CA ILE A 976 -7.60 -3.96 -1.30
C ILE A 976 -8.18 -3.60 0.08
N VAL A 977 -7.36 -3.68 1.13
CA VAL A 977 -7.76 -3.50 2.53
C VAL A 977 -7.03 -2.30 3.15
N GLY A 978 -7.48 -1.84 4.33
CA GLY A 978 -6.80 -0.77 5.07
C GLY A 978 -6.90 0.60 4.40
N ALA A 979 -8.10 0.97 3.94
CA ALA A 979 -8.36 2.31 3.43
C ALA A 979 -8.02 3.38 4.48
N VAL A 980 -7.32 4.43 4.08
CA VAL A 980 -6.86 5.49 4.99
C VAL A 980 -7.79 6.70 4.89
N VAL A 981 -8.28 7.17 6.04
CA VAL A 981 -9.19 8.31 6.16
C VAL A 981 -8.62 9.56 5.46
N GLY A 982 -9.43 10.17 4.59
CA GLY A 982 -9.03 11.35 3.81
C GLY A 982 -8.05 11.09 2.66
N VAL A 983 -7.59 9.84 2.48
CA VAL A 983 -6.69 9.43 1.38
C VAL A 983 -7.40 8.48 0.42
N GLN A 984 -8.09 7.47 0.95
CA GLN A 984 -9.03 6.63 0.22
C GLN A 984 -10.37 6.63 0.95
N PRO A 985 -11.17 7.72 0.87
CA PRO A 985 -12.53 7.74 1.40
C PRO A 985 -13.24 6.42 1.13
N PHE A 986 -13.83 5.85 2.17
CA PHE A 986 -14.26 4.46 2.16
C PHE A 986 -15.77 4.34 2.17
N GLY A 987 -16.30 3.50 1.29
CA GLY A 987 -17.74 3.23 1.17
C GLY A 987 -18.09 2.73 -0.23
N GLY A 988 -19.17 1.99 -0.34
CA GLY A 988 -19.55 1.29 -1.57
C GLY A 988 -20.70 1.92 -2.37
N GLU A 989 -21.09 1.24 -3.43
CA GLU A 989 -22.33 1.49 -4.18
C GLU A 989 -23.22 0.22 -4.25
N GLY A 990 -24.49 0.40 -4.63
CA GLY A 990 -25.46 -0.70 -4.73
C GLY A 990 -25.75 -1.35 -3.37
N LYS A 991 -25.63 -2.69 -3.30
CA LYS A 991 -25.83 -3.47 -2.06
C LYS A 991 -24.79 -3.20 -0.98
N SER A 992 -23.68 -2.52 -1.31
CA SER A 992 -22.59 -2.26 -0.39
C SER A 992 -22.75 -0.99 0.44
N GLY A 993 -23.65 -0.09 0.05
CA GLY A 993 -23.94 1.05 0.91
C GLY A 993 -24.72 2.16 0.23
N THR A 994 -25.23 3.07 1.06
CA THR A 994 -25.95 4.26 0.60
C THR A 994 -25.00 5.39 0.24
N GLY A 995 -23.80 5.39 0.83
CA GLY A 995 -22.95 6.57 0.97
C GLY A 995 -23.60 7.67 1.84
N PRO A 996 -22.95 8.83 2.00
CA PRO A 996 -21.62 9.16 1.46
C PRO A 996 -20.49 8.39 2.14
N LYS A 997 -19.29 8.45 1.55
CA LYS A 997 -18.12 7.73 2.06
C LYS A 997 -17.66 8.25 3.42
N ALA A 998 -17.40 7.33 4.35
CA ALA A 998 -16.70 7.62 5.59
C ALA A 998 -15.28 8.13 5.27
N GLY A 999 -14.82 9.13 6.03
CA GLY A 999 -13.53 9.79 5.82
C GLY A 999 -13.45 10.55 4.49
N GLY A 1000 -14.60 10.83 3.87
CA GLY A 1000 -14.74 11.60 2.64
C GLY A 1000 -15.37 12.97 2.86
N PRO A 1001 -15.29 13.84 1.84
CA PRO A 1001 -15.72 15.23 1.95
C PRO A 1001 -17.24 15.40 2.09
N TYR A 1002 -18.04 14.42 1.68
CA TYR A 1002 -19.52 14.54 1.70
C TYR A 1002 -20.17 14.04 3.00
N TYR A 1003 -19.41 13.35 3.86
CA TYR A 1003 -19.97 12.63 5.00
C TYR A 1003 -20.71 13.54 5.98
N LEU A 1004 -20.07 14.63 6.42
CA LEU A 1004 -20.65 15.53 7.42
C LEU A 1004 -21.86 16.29 6.92
N TYR A 1005 -21.93 16.59 5.62
CA TYR A 1005 -23.07 17.28 5.02
C TYR A 1005 -24.36 16.46 5.13
N ARG A 1006 -24.26 15.13 5.07
CA ARG A 1006 -25.41 14.23 5.25
C ARG A 1006 -25.99 14.27 6.66
N LEU A 1007 -25.21 14.75 7.62
CA LEU A 1007 -25.57 14.88 9.03
C LEU A 1007 -26.04 16.30 9.40
N THR A 1008 -26.47 17.07 8.40
CA THR A 1008 -27.04 18.42 8.56
C THR A 1008 -28.30 18.60 7.72
N ARG A 1009 -29.07 19.64 8.00
CA ARG A 1009 -30.23 20.07 7.18
C ARG A 1009 -29.85 21.07 6.08
N ALA A 1010 -28.57 21.38 5.93
CA ALA A 1010 -28.07 22.43 5.03
C ALA A 1010 -27.93 21.96 3.58
N ALA A 1011 -27.86 22.93 2.67
CA ALA A 1011 -27.41 22.68 1.31
C ALA A 1011 -25.94 22.19 1.30
N TRP A 1012 -25.62 21.28 0.40
CA TRP A 1012 -24.26 20.73 0.31
C TRP A 1012 -23.41 21.68 -0.54
N GLN A 1013 -22.36 22.22 0.06
CA GLN A 1013 -21.41 23.11 -0.61
C GLN A 1013 -19.97 22.74 -0.24
N PRO A 1014 -19.54 21.52 -0.61
CA PRO A 1014 -18.23 20.97 -0.23
C PRO A 1014 -17.10 21.80 -0.83
N LYS A 1015 -16.09 22.15 -0.01
CA LYS A 1015 -14.87 22.82 -0.49
C LYS A 1015 -13.85 21.78 -0.97
N LEU A 1016 -13.96 21.41 -2.24
CA LEU A 1016 -13.04 20.45 -2.86
C LEU A 1016 -11.83 21.18 -3.48
N ALA A 1017 -10.63 20.64 -3.23
CA ALA A 1017 -9.42 20.99 -4.00
C ALA A 1017 -9.50 20.36 -5.40
N ALA A 1018 -10.42 20.88 -6.21
CA ALA A 1018 -10.87 20.26 -7.45
C ALA A 1018 -9.91 20.49 -8.62
N VAL A 1019 -9.65 19.42 -9.37
CA VAL A 1019 -9.04 19.44 -10.69
C VAL A 1019 -10.16 19.31 -11.73
N PRO A 1020 -10.23 20.18 -12.75
CA PRO A 1020 -11.24 20.05 -13.81
C PRO A 1020 -11.21 18.66 -14.46
N ALA A 1021 -12.38 18.06 -14.63
CA ALA A 1021 -12.58 16.79 -15.30
C ALA A 1021 -13.53 16.98 -16.48
N ALA A 1022 -13.27 16.27 -17.58
CA ALA A 1022 -14.19 16.26 -18.71
C ALA A 1022 -15.48 15.54 -18.32
N ALA A 1023 -16.62 16.24 -18.43
CA ALA A 1023 -17.93 15.68 -18.16
C ALA A 1023 -18.83 15.86 -19.40
N ASP A 1024 -19.45 14.76 -19.84
CA ASP A 1024 -20.52 14.84 -20.83
C ASP A 1024 -21.84 15.23 -20.13
N LEU A 1025 -22.26 16.47 -20.38
CA LEU A 1025 -23.51 17.03 -19.89
C LEU A 1025 -24.49 17.34 -21.04
N SER A 1026 -24.32 16.70 -22.20
CA SER A 1026 -25.16 16.92 -23.40
C SER A 1026 -26.63 16.62 -23.16
N ALA A 1027 -26.94 15.71 -22.23
CA ALA A 1027 -28.31 15.41 -21.80
C ALA A 1027 -29.04 16.64 -21.23
N LEU A 1028 -28.32 17.56 -20.57
CA LEU A 1028 -28.88 18.84 -20.11
C LEU A 1028 -29.23 19.76 -21.27
N ASP A 1029 -28.43 19.76 -22.34
CA ASP A 1029 -28.68 20.59 -23.52
C ASP A 1029 -29.90 20.07 -24.31
N ALA A 1030 -30.01 18.74 -24.43
CA ALA A 1030 -31.20 18.10 -24.98
C ALA A 1030 -32.46 18.42 -24.14
N LEU A 1031 -32.32 18.42 -22.82
CA LEU A 1031 -33.40 18.82 -21.90
C LEU A 1031 -33.79 20.29 -22.07
N ALA A 1032 -32.83 21.21 -22.21
CA ALA A 1032 -33.11 22.62 -22.44
C ALA A 1032 -33.94 22.82 -23.72
N ALA A 1033 -33.56 22.13 -24.80
CA ALA A 1033 -34.31 22.17 -26.06
C ALA A 1033 -35.72 21.59 -25.93
N ALA A 1034 -35.85 20.44 -25.26
CA ALA A 1034 -37.14 19.78 -25.02
C ALA A 1034 -38.08 20.61 -24.13
N ALA A 1035 -37.54 21.22 -23.07
CA ALA A 1035 -38.27 22.11 -22.16
C ALA A 1035 -38.78 23.35 -22.91
N LYS A 1036 -37.92 23.98 -23.72
CA LYS A 1036 -38.28 25.14 -24.55
C LYS A 1036 -39.38 24.82 -25.56
N ALA A 1037 -39.30 23.67 -26.22
CA ALA A 1037 -40.34 23.21 -27.16
C ALA A 1037 -41.70 22.99 -26.48
N GLN A 1038 -41.70 22.70 -25.18
CA GLN A 1038 -42.90 22.53 -24.35
C GLN A 1038 -43.33 23.82 -23.61
N GLY A 1039 -42.63 24.95 -23.82
CA GLY A 1039 -42.94 26.22 -23.16
C GLY A 1039 -42.59 26.27 -21.66
N LEU A 1040 -41.69 25.40 -21.19
CA LEU A 1040 -41.27 25.32 -19.79
C LEU A 1040 -40.09 26.26 -19.52
N ALA A 1041 -40.16 27.04 -18.44
CA ALA A 1041 -39.08 27.92 -18.01
C ALA A 1041 -38.06 27.18 -17.11
N LEU A 1042 -37.03 26.58 -17.71
CA LEU A 1042 -36.06 25.73 -17.00
C LEU A 1042 -34.59 26.20 -17.11
N ASP A 1043 -34.31 27.23 -17.91
CA ASP A 1043 -32.95 27.68 -18.21
C ASP A 1043 -32.13 27.98 -16.94
N GLY A 1044 -32.74 28.62 -15.93
CA GLY A 1044 -32.10 28.92 -14.66
C GLY A 1044 -31.76 27.66 -13.84
N ALA A 1045 -32.67 26.69 -13.80
CA ALA A 1045 -32.48 25.44 -13.06
C ALA A 1045 -31.41 24.55 -13.73
N ILE A 1046 -31.39 24.49 -15.06
CA ILE A 1046 -30.34 23.81 -15.82
C ILE A 1046 -28.98 24.49 -15.58
N ALA A 1047 -28.92 25.82 -15.63
CA ALA A 1047 -27.67 26.54 -15.39
C ALA A 1047 -27.14 26.33 -13.95
N ALA A 1048 -28.02 26.34 -12.96
CA ALA A 1048 -27.67 26.09 -11.56
C ALA A 1048 -27.16 24.66 -11.35
N THR A 1049 -27.93 23.65 -11.76
CA THR A 1049 -27.54 22.23 -11.61
C THR A 1049 -26.28 21.88 -12.41
N ARG A 1050 -26.08 22.47 -13.60
CA ARG A 1050 -24.83 22.34 -14.36
C ARG A 1050 -23.62 22.85 -13.59
N LYS A 1051 -23.75 24.01 -12.92
CA LYS A 1051 -22.68 24.60 -12.11
C LYS A 1051 -22.35 23.76 -10.88
N GLU A 1052 -23.35 23.11 -10.28
CA GLU A 1052 -23.21 22.28 -9.09
C GLU A 1052 -22.80 20.82 -9.40
N SER A 1053 -22.71 20.44 -10.68
CA SER A 1053 -22.39 19.06 -11.09
C SER A 1053 -21.03 18.59 -10.56
N PRO A 1054 -20.99 17.53 -9.72
CA PRO A 1054 -19.73 16.97 -9.23
C PRO A 1054 -18.87 16.33 -10.32
N LEU A 1055 -19.48 15.95 -11.45
CA LEU A 1055 -18.80 15.24 -12.54
C LEU A 1055 -17.74 16.09 -13.26
N THR A 1056 -17.86 17.41 -13.15
CA THR A 1056 -16.96 18.36 -13.81
C THR A 1056 -15.60 18.46 -13.14
N HIS A 1057 -15.37 17.71 -12.05
CA HIS A 1057 -14.14 17.75 -11.28
C HIS A 1057 -13.74 16.38 -10.72
N SER A 1058 -12.46 16.25 -10.38
CA SER A 1058 -11.89 15.18 -9.56
C SER A 1058 -11.02 15.80 -8.46
N VAL A 1059 -10.64 15.03 -7.44
CA VAL A 1059 -9.85 15.52 -6.30
C VAL A 1059 -8.63 14.64 -6.13
N ALA A 1060 -7.44 15.21 -6.30
CA ALA A 1060 -6.20 14.55 -5.91
C ALA A 1060 -6.11 14.57 -4.38
N LEU A 1061 -6.01 13.40 -3.77
CA LEU A 1061 -5.98 13.24 -2.32
C LEU A 1061 -4.52 13.11 -1.83
N PRO A 1062 -4.14 13.83 -0.75
CA PRO A 1062 -2.79 13.74 -0.22
C PRO A 1062 -2.54 12.34 0.34
N GLY A 1063 -1.35 11.78 0.13
CA GLY A 1063 -1.03 10.43 0.56
C GLY A 1063 0.48 10.18 0.63
N PRO A 1064 0.89 8.94 0.97
CA PRO A 1064 2.29 8.58 1.03
C PRO A 1064 2.94 8.65 -0.36
N THR A 1065 4.23 8.94 -0.36
CA THR A 1065 5.08 8.87 -1.53
C THR A 1065 5.01 7.48 -2.17
N GLY A 1066 4.96 7.42 -3.50
CA GLY A 1066 4.84 6.15 -4.22
C GLY A 1066 3.41 5.61 -4.30
N GLU A 1067 2.42 6.46 -4.05
CA GLU A 1067 1.01 6.21 -4.32
C GLU A 1067 0.38 7.43 -5.00
N ASN A 1068 -0.56 7.18 -5.90
CA ASN A 1068 -1.46 8.20 -6.42
C ASN A 1068 -2.88 7.91 -5.94
N ASN A 1069 -3.52 8.88 -5.30
CA ASN A 1069 -4.84 8.74 -4.72
C ASN A 1069 -5.78 9.80 -5.33
N LEU A 1070 -6.86 9.34 -5.94
CA LEU A 1070 -7.82 10.18 -6.65
C LEU A 1070 -9.23 9.88 -6.17
N LEU A 1071 -10.01 10.92 -5.89
CA LEU A 1071 -11.44 10.83 -5.73
C LEU A 1071 -12.13 11.39 -6.99
N SER A 1072 -13.00 10.60 -7.57
CA SER A 1072 -13.81 10.96 -8.74
C SER A 1072 -15.29 10.73 -8.44
N PHE A 1073 -16.16 11.28 -9.27
CA PHE A 1073 -17.60 11.18 -9.12
C PHE A 1073 -18.20 10.55 -10.38
N ALA A 1074 -19.16 9.64 -10.20
CA ALA A 1074 -19.91 9.04 -11.29
C ALA A 1074 -21.42 9.11 -10.98
N GLY A 1075 -22.26 9.00 -12.01
CA GLY A 1075 -23.70 8.87 -11.78
C GLY A 1075 -24.03 7.58 -11.02
N ARG A 1076 -25.01 7.64 -10.12
CA ARG A 1076 -25.57 6.45 -9.43
C ARG A 1076 -26.08 5.38 -10.39
N GLY A 1077 -26.59 5.77 -11.55
CA GLY A 1077 -27.09 4.87 -12.58
C GLY A 1077 -28.44 5.31 -13.12
N ARG A 1078 -29.50 4.59 -12.74
CA ARG A 1078 -30.88 4.78 -13.19
C ARG A 1078 -31.69 5.49 -12.11
N ILE A 1079 -32.25 6.65 -12.42
CA ILE A 1079 -33.01 7.48 -11.49
C ILE A 1079 -34.48 7.46 -11.89
N GLY A 1080 -35.34 6.96 -11.01
CA GLY A 1080 -36.79 7.07 -11.18
C GLY A 1080 -37.23 8.52 -10.97
N CYS A 1081 -38.00 9.08 -11.90
CA CYS A 1081 -38.53 10.44 -11.78
C CYS A 1081 -40.06 10.38 -11.72
N VAL A 1082 -40.61 10.69 -10.55
CA VAL A 1082 -42.06 10.71 -10.29
C VAL A 1082 -42.48 12.12 -9.94
N ALA A 1083 -43.29 12.75 -10.79
CA ALA A 1083 -43.73 14.13 -10.63
C ALA A 1083 -45.18 14.32 -11.07
N ASP A 1084 -45.89 15.20 -10.37
CA ASP A 1084 -47.30 15.54 -10.65
C ASP A 1084 -47.47 16.46 -11.88
N ASP A 1085 -46.43 17.21 -12.26
CA ASP A 1085 -46.47 18.16 -13.38
C ASP A 1085 -45.19 18.17 -14.24
N ALA A 1086 -45.29 18.82 -15.40
CA ALA A 1086 -44.23 18.87 -16.41
C ALA A 1086 -42.98 19.66 -15.97
N LEU A 1087 -43.14 20.69 -15.13
CA LEU A 1087 -42.02 21.50 -14.66
C LEU A 1087 -41.22 20.76 -13.60
N ALA A 1088 -41.90 20.16 -12.62
CA ALA A 1088 -41.29 19.33 -11.60
C ALA A 1088 -40.57 18.11 -12.22
N LEU A 1089 -41.17 17.48 -13.24
CA LEU A 1089 -40.51 16.40 -13.98
C LEU A 1089 -39.24 16.90 -14.68
N ALA A 1090 -39.29 18.07 -15.30
CA ALA A 1090 -38.13 18.62 -16.00
C ALA A 1090 -37.01 19.04 -15.02
N GLU A 1091 -37.33 19.53 -13.83
CA GLU A 1091 -36.35 19.77 -12.75
C GLU A 1091 -35.71 18.46 -12.25
N GLN A 1092 -36.48 17.38 -12.14
CA GLN A 1092 -35.95 16.05 -11.80
C GLN A 1092 -34.97 15.55 -12.87
N LEU A 1093 -35.34 15.69 -14.15
CA LEU A 1093 -34.49 15.34 -15.27
C LEU A 1093 -33.20 16.19 -15.28
N ALA A 1094 -33.29 17.49 -14.97
CA ALA A 1094 -32.11 18.35 -14.88
C ALA A 1094 -31.15 17.88 -13.79
N ALA A 1095 -31.65 17.57 -12.59
CA ALA A 1095 -30.82 17.06 -11.51
C ALA A 1095 -30.20 15.68 -11.83
N ALA A 1096 -30.99 14.77 -12.41
CA ALA A 1096 -30.50 13.44 -12.81
C ALA A 1096 -29.39 13.53 -13.85
N PHE A 1097 -29.58 14.33 -14.90
CA PHE A 1097 -28.62 14.51 -15.99
C PHE A 1097 -27.38 15.30 -15.56
N ALA A 1098 -27.51 16.30 -14.69
CA ALA A 1098 -26.39 17.02 -14.12
C ALA A 1098 -25.46 16.10 -13.31
N ALA A 1099 -26.00 15.05 -12.71
CA ALA A 1099 -25.25 14.00 -12.02
C ALA A 1099 -24.89 12.80 -12.93
N GLY A 1100 -25.10 12.89 -14.25
CA GLY A 1100 -24.70 11.88 -15.25
C GLY A 1100 -25.53 10.60 -15.22
N ASN A 1101 -26.74 10.67 -14.69
CA ASN A 1101 -27.64 9.52 -14.60
C ASN A 1101 -28.53 9.38 -15.82
N ARG A 1102 -29.09 8.18 -16.01
CA ARG A 1102 -30.24 7.95 -16.89
C ARG A 1102 -31.53 8.07 -16.10
N ALA A 1103 -32.62 8.51 -16.74
CA ALA A 1103 -33.91 8.64 -16.08
C ALA A 1103 -34.89 7.52 -16.48
N VAL A 1104 -35.75 7.13 -15.53
CA VAL A 1104 -36.88 6.22 -15.73
C VAL A 1104 -38.17 6.99 -15.44
N LEU A 1105 -39.03 7.11 -16.46
CA LEU A 1105 -40.30 7.83 -16.36
C LEU A 1105 -41.50 6.88 -16.45
N ALA A 1106 -42.64 7.29 -15.93
CA ALA A 1106 -43.89 6.56 -16.12
C ALA A 1106 -44.31 6.57 -17.59
N ASP A 1107 -44.78 5.44 -18.11
CA ASP A 1107 -45.34 5.32 -19.46
C ASP A 1107 -46.75 5.94 -19.55
N ASN A 1108 -46.79 7.27 -19.43
CA ASN A 1108 -47.98 8.09 -19.59
C ASN A 1108 -47.77 9.13 -20.71
N GLU A 1109 -48.74 10.02 -20.93
CA GLU A 1109 -48.62 11.04 -21.99
C GLU A 1109 -47.40 11.95 -21.78
N LEU A 1110 -47.17 12.41 -20.54
CA LEU A 1110 -46.07 13.31 -20.20
C LEU A 1110 -44.70 12.62 -20.35
N GLY A 1111 -44.57 11.39 -19.83
CA GLY A 1111 -43.37 10.59 -19.95
C GLY A 1111 -43.01 10.29 -21.41
N ARG A 1112 -44.00 9.92 -22.24
CA ARG A 1112 -43.79 9.68 -23.68
C ARG A 1112 -43.35 10.93 -24.43
N LYS A 1113 -43.88 12.12 -24.09
CA LYS A 1113 -43.42 13.40 -24.66
C LYS A 1113 -41.93 13.63 -24.38
N PHE A 1114 -41.50 13.54 -23.12
CA PHE A 1114 -40.09 13.70 -22.77
C PHE A 1114 -39.19 12.60 -23.33
N ALA A 1115 -39.61 11.33 -23.28
CA ALA A 1115 -38.85 10.21 -23.84
C ALA A 1115 -38.61 10.35 -25.35
N SER A 1116 -39.59 10.88 -26.09
CA SER A 1116 -39.42 11.14 -27.53
C SER A 1116 -38.37 12.20 -27.84
N ALA A 1117 -38.23 13.22 -26.97
CA ALA A 1117 -37.30 14.33 -27.14
C ALA A 1117 -35.88 14.03 -26.61
N LEU A 1118 -35.77 13.14 -25.62
CA LEU A 1118 -34.53 12.84 -24.87
C LEU A 1118 -33.97 11.45 -25.16
N ASN A 1119 -34.24 10.93 -26.36
CA ASN A 1119 -33.93 9.57 -26.80
C ASN A 1119 -32.52 9.11 -26.36
N GLY A 1120 -32.43 7.94 -25.72
CA GLY A 1120 -31.18 7.37 -25.21
C GLY A 1120 -30.81 7.78 -23.77
N HIS A 1121 -31.39 8.85 -23.23
CA HIS A 1121 -31.17 9.29 -21.83
C HIS A 1121 -32.33 8.92 -20.89
N VAL A 1122 -33.48 8.57 -21.47
CA VAL A 1122 -34.73 8.27 -20.76
C VAL A 1122 -35.26 6.89 -21.18
N SER A 1123 -35.78 6.14 -20.22
CA SER A 1123 -36.57 4.92 -20.44
C SER A 1123 -37.96 5.06 -19.80
N LEU A 1124 -38.93 4.31 -20.32
CA LEU A 1124 -40.30 4.27 -19.80
C LEU A 1124 -40.53 2.99 -19.02
N ALA A 1125 -41.28 3.08 -17.93
CA ALA A 1125 -41.75 1.94 -17.13
C ALA A 1125 -43.25 2.07 -16.86
N ALA A 1126 -43.94 0.93 -16.77
CA ALA A 1126 -45.36 0.92 -16.40
C ALA A 1126 -45.56 1.48 -14.98
N ASP A 1127 -44.64 1.12 -14.08
CA ASP A 1127 -44.51 1.69 -12.74
C ASP A 1127 -43.03 2.02 -12.49
N VAL A 1128 -42.76 3.25 -12.07
CA VAL A 1128 -41.40 3.74 -11.82
C VAL A 1128 -40.86 3.20 -10.50
N LEU A 1129 -41.71 2.98 -9.50
CA LEU A 1129 -41.29 2.53 -8.16
C LEU A 1129 -40.89 1.04 -8.16
N GLU A 1130 -41.54 0.23 -9.00
CA GLU A 1130 -41.23 -1.18 -9.25
C GLU A 1130 -40.09 -1.38 -10.27
N ALA A 1131 -39.64 -0.32 -10.95
CA ALA A 1131 -38.58 -0.40 -11.93
C ALA A 1131 -37.20 -0.66 -11.30
N ASP A 1132 -36.25 -1.12 -12.12
CA ASP A 1132 -34.83 -1.21 -11.76
C ASP A 1132 -34.22 0.20 -11.73
N VAL A 1133 -34.13 0.78 -10.51
CA VAL A 1133 -33.66 2.14 -10.24
C VAL A 1133 -32.73 2.16 -9.02
N ASP A 1134 -31.74 3.03 -9.05
CA ASP A 1134 -30.71 3.21 -8.01
C ASP A 1134 -31.06 4.34 -7.02
N ALA A 1135 -32.01 5.20 -7.39
CA ALA A 1135 -32.66 6.20 -6.54
C ALA A 1135 -33.96 6.70 -7.21
N VAL A 1136 -34.84 7.34 -6.42
CA VAL A 1136 -36.07 7.95 -6.93
C VAL A 1136 -36.12 9.43 -6.54
N LEU A 1137 -36.25 10.31 -7.52
CA LEU A 1137 -36.66 11.70 -7.32
C LEU A 1137 -38.18 11.77 -7.32
N TYR A 1138 -38.76 12.40 -6.29
CA TYR A 1138 -40.19 12.40 -6.09
C TYR A 1138 -40.74 13.80 -5.78
N ALA A 1139 -41.80 14.19 -6.48
CA ALA A 1139 -42.58 15.40 -6.27
C ALA A 1139 -44.06 15.05 -6.30
N GLY A 1140 -44.68 14.93 -5.12
CA GLY A 1140 -46.12 14.71 -4.99
C GLY A 1140 -46.56 14.45 -3.54
N ALA A 1141 -47.87 14.36 -3.32
CA ALA A 1141 -48.45 14.26 -1.98
C ALA A 1141 -48.28 12.88 -1.30
N LYS A 1142 -47.90 11.84 -2.05
CA LYS A 1142 -47.82 10.43 -1.59
C LYS A 1142 -46.40 9.93 -1.36
N ALA A 1143 -45.47 10.83 -1.02
CA ALA A 1143 -44.07 10.49 -0.78
C ALA A 1143 -43.88 9.38 0.28
N GLU A 1144 -44.73 9.33 1.31
CA GLU A 1144 -44.67 8.30 2.35
C GLU A 1144 -45.04 6.91 1.85
N GLU A 1145 -46.06 6.81 1.00
CA GLU A 1145 -46.47 5.55 0.36
C GLU A 1145 -45.31 5.04 -0.52
N ALA A 1146 -44.75 5.92 -1.35
CA ALA A 1146 -43.61 5.60 -2.21
C ALA A 1146 -42.37 5.17 -1.40
N ARG A 1147 -42.09 5.81 -0.27
CA ARG A 1147 -40.97 5.44 0.62
C ARG A 1147 -41.15 4.02 1.16
N ARG A 1148 -42.37 3.66 1.59
CA ARG A 1148 -42.67 2.31 2.12
C ARG A 1148 -42.55 1.24 1.06
N GLU A 1149 -43.01 1.54 -0.16
CA GLU A 1149 -42.90 0.64 -1.31
C GLU A 1149 -41.44 0.36 -1.67
N LEU A 1150 -40.62 1.42 -1.81
CA LEU A 1150 -39.19 1.27 -2.08
C LEU A 1150 -38.45 0.52 -0.97
N ALA A 1151 -38.78 0.79 0.31
CA ALA A 1151 -38.15 0.11 1.43
C ALA A 1151 -38.58 -1.37 1.57
N ALA A 1152 -39.71 -1.78 0.99
CA ALA A 1152 -40.15 -3.17 0.98
C ALA A 1152 -39.30 -4.06 0.06
N ARG A 1153 -38.56 -3.46 -0.88
CA ARG A 1153 -37.69 -4.18 -1.83
C ARG A 1153 -36.54 -4.89 -1.11
N ASP A 1154 -36.08 -5.97 -1.73
CA ASP A 1154 -34.82 -6.64 -1.39
C ASP A 1154 -33.67 -6.11 -2.27
N GLY A 1155 -32.43 -6.38 -1.89
CA GLY A 1155 -31.23 -5.89 -2.57
C GLY A 1155 -30.73 -4.55 -2.03
N ALA A 1156 -30.30 -3.66 -2.93
CA ALA A 1156 -29.75 -2.36 -2.59
C ALA A 1156 -30.83 -1.44 -1.99
N LEU A 1157 -30.43 -0.58 -1.04
CA LEU A 1157 -31.34 0.41 -0.46
C LEU A 1157 -31.54 1.54 -1.48
N VAL A 1158 -32.75 1.66 -2.02
CA VAL A 1158 -33.11 2.70 -3.00
C VAL A 1158 -33.58 3.96 -2.27
N PRO A 1159 -32.82 5.08 -2.28
CA PRO A 1159 -33.22 6.29 -1.59
C PRO A 1159 -34.31 7.03 -2.36
N LEU A 1160 -35.32 7.49 -1.62
CA LEU A 1160 -36.28 8.49 -2.06
C LEU A 1160 -35.70 9.89 -1.77
N ILE A 1161 -35.62 10.74 -2.79
CA ILE A 1161 -35.09 12.10 -2.68
C ILE A 1161 -36.20 13.09 -3.04
N LEU A 1162 -36.57 13.91 -2.07
CA LEU A 1162 -37.57 14.95 -2.22
C LEU A 1162 -36.92 16.27 -2.67
N ARG A 1163 -37.73 17.13 -3.28
CA ARG A 1163 -37.32 18.49 -3.65
C ARG A 1163 -37.09 19.33 -2.38
N GLY A 1164 -35.89 19.88 -2.21
CA GLY A 1164 -35.58 20.85 -1.17
C GLY A 1164 -35.87 22.30 -1.60
N GLU A 1165 -35.59 23.26 -0.72
CA GLU A 1165 -35.80 24.71 -0.99
C GLU A 1165 -35.03 25.19 -2.23
N ASN A 1166 -33.82 24.67 -2.45
CA ASN A 1166 -32.96 25.00 -3.58
C ASN A 1166 -33.05 23.97 -4.73
N GLY A 1167 -34.10 23.14 -4.77
CA GLY A 1167 -34.26 22.06 -5.73
C GLY A 1167 -33.70 20.72 -5.23
N TYR A 1168 -33.36 19.82 -6.15
CA TYR A 1168 -32.81 18.51 -5.82
C TYR A 1168 -31.30 18.59 -5.59
N ASN A 1169 -30.83 17.98 -4.50
CA ASN A 1169 -29.40 17.93 -4.19
C ASN A 1169 -28.67 16.95 -5.13
N VAL A 1170 -27.92 17.50 -6.09
CA VAL A 1170 -27.17 16.74 -7.09
C VAL A 1170 -26.06 15.87 -6.49
N HIS A 1171 -25.50 16.23 -5.33
CA HIS A 1171 -24.48 15.44 -4.66
C HIS A 1171 -25.05 14.12 -4.10
N ARG A 1172 -26.36 14.05 -3.85
CA ARG A 1172 -27.02 12.79 -3.48
C ARG A 1172 -27.29 11.87 -4.67
N LEU A 1173 -27.06 12.34 -5.90
CA LEU A 1173 -27.29 11.62 -7.16
C LEU A 1173 -26.01 11.10 -7.82
N VAL A 1174 -24.86 11.30 -7.17
CA VAL A 1174 -23.57 10.72 -7.58
C VAL A 1174 -23.11 9.65 -6.61
N VAL A 1175 -22.20 8.81 -7.09
CA VAL A 1175 -21.35 7.95 -6.27
C VAL A 1175 -19.93 8.52 -6.23
N GLU A 1176 -19.32 8.42 -5.07
CA GLU A 1176 -17.91 8.73 -4.88
C GLU A 1176 -17.07 7.50 -5.25
N ARG A 1177 -16.00 7.67 -6.03
CA ARG A 1177 -15.07 6.58 -6.41
C ARG A 1177 -13.64 6.96 -6.08
N ALA A 1178 -13.07 6.26 -5.10
CA ALA A 1178 -11.67 6.41 -4.71
C ALA A 1178 -10.81 5.42 -5.50
N LEU A 1179 -9.77 5.93 -6.17
CA LEU A 1179 -8.77 5.16 -6.90
C LEU A 1179 -7.42 5.34 -6.20
N SER A 1180 -6.79 4.22 -5.83
CA SER A 1180 -5.46 4.21 -5.23
C SER A 1180 -4.50 3.35 -6.06
N VAL A 1181 -3.50 4.00 -6.65
CA VAL A 1181 -2.53 3.36 -7.54
C VAL A 1181 -1.18 3.29 -6.85
N ASN A 1182 -0.63 2.08 -6.71
CA ASN A 1182 0.75 1.88 -6.31
C ASN A 1182 1.70 2.23 -7.47
N THR A 1183 2.29 3.42 -7.43
CA THR A 1183 3.20 3.88 -8.48
C THR A 1183 4.61 3.29 -8.35
N THR A 1184 4.89 2.53 -7.29
CA THR A 1184 6.17 1.83 -7.08
C THR A 1184 6.13 0.35 -7.44
N ALA A 1185 5.01 -0.15 -7.97
CA ALA A 1185 4.83 -1.56 -8.31
C ALA A 1185 5.88 -2.10 -9.30
N ALA A 1186 6.45 -1.23 -10.14
CA ALA A 1186 7.51 -1.58 -11.08
C ALA A 1186 8.87 -1.89 -10.41
N GLY A 1187 9.05 -1.59 -9.12
CA GLY A 1187 10.30 -1.84 -8.38
C GLY A 1187 11.01 -0.59 -7.86
N GLY A 1188 10.37 0.59 -7.97
CA GLY A 1188 10.77 1.81 -7.26
C GLY A 1188 10.05 3.07 -7.76
N ASN A 1189 10.48 4.24 -7.30
CA ASN A 1189 9.71 5.49 -7.40
C ASN A 1189 10.36 6.55 -8.28
N ALA A 1190 9.83 6.73 -9.49
CA ALA A 1190 10.30 7.72 -10.46
C ALA A 1190 10.29 9.17 -9.90
N SER A 1191 9.25 9.57 -9.16
CA SER A 1191 9.14 10.94 -8.63
C SER A 1191 10.26 11.26 -7.64
N LEU A 1192 10.66 10.28 -6.82
CA LEU A 1192 11.76 10.38 -5.89
C LEU A 1192 13.12 10.37 -6.59
N MET A 1193 13.24 9.68 -7.73
CA MET A 1193 14.48 9.63 -8.51
C MET A 1193 14.78 10.92 -9.27
N SER A 1194 13.74 11.64 -9.70
CA SER A 1194 13.88 12.93 -10.39
C SER A 1194 14.03 14.12 -9.41
N MET A 1195 13.95 13.88 -8.10
CA MET A 1195 14.06 14.95 -7.11
C MET A 1195 15.46 15.55 -7.11
N THR A 1196 15.53 16.83 -7.44
CA THR A 1196 16.72 17.68 -7.26
C THR A 1196 16.66 18.41 -5.92
N GLU A 1197 17.85 18.61 -5.32
CA GLU A 1197 18.05 19.28 -4.02
C GLU A 1197 17.59 20.74 -4.00
#